data_AF-A0A7Y7WKV8-F1
#
_entry.id   AF-A0A7Y7WKV8-F1
#
_cell.length_a   1.000
_cell.length_b   1.000
_cell.length_c   1.000
_cell.angle_alpha   90.00
_cell.angle_beta   90.00
_cell.angle_gamma   90.00
#
_symmetry.space_group_name_H-M   'P 1'
#
loop_
_entity.id
_entity.type
_entity.pdbx_description
1 polymer ?
#
loop_
_entity_poly.entity_id
_entity_poly.type
_entity_poly.pdbx_seq_one_letter_code
_entity_poly.pdbx_strand_id
1 'polypeptide(L)'
;MTNFNTDVYTPARVQRASATMAHGLSEVAHPTPLFLETPYSELWSRHFGSAVVSLSITADVALLAVACKNRHLTVLSRDGELHWSHRFADDVTATAIASTHHVAVGTQRPLDGTGTAYLFDAHGKELFNAVLESPVYSVTLSADGARLTILCKNQTRHIVTRVENTYQFSQTRDPHPQDSGHSDRLLAFKDRVLSGQEQYARTSSVALSQGGTAAIGSLDGKIHLLNHHGKPLWSRQVDGEVWALAISENGSIIVSGCTDGTVKLLANHAHDAYNEHISVLQSSAERLDSVAEQRFAVSETLASLSQTGLTEYAVNWLNEGSLKLGQEHLEELVIKLLSEDVQLFPKHYTSHFLLAQAHQQRQEWHQAARHFTWAGQDERMKLKSFTLAGESFLKAGLPFAAKSAFRRARELTVTEEAKKTLYTLGRIHEEQGSITEAQKYYEVVFTLNPNYLDVCARLQNLNNQPSVLTAQTGAEDKDWYGSLILELLSPVSQRGFDLAQQDTTAHPRTTELTSVAEHRQRLLSIIAEFALDSVDKVADAKLDYDVAAYMRYDCSVPEDEAKKSLELVNMLDCIKHYGPFGKSLDIGAATGRYPTLLAQQGIQAFGVDLEPMAVEYARQKSNGALNPNFHQGDARALPFESTQFDLITCMMGTAAHFPREDFPTVMSEIHRCLVPGGFCVISTWDIECPHLTYLSIYSHEQKELMRQNAISRADVSRIAAAQGFVVEEIRGVGLFPESLGYELDLQQDGPDRIRNLLDMDLAFKAKFPDLHGQMYMLIIRKI
;
A
#
# COMPACT_ATOMS: atom_id res chain seq x y z
N MET A 1 41.56 22.24 -11.24
CA MET A 1 42.11 21.16 -10.40
C MET A 1 41.01 20.76 -9.44
N THR A 2 40.18 19.83 -9.86
CA THR A 2 38.96 19.39 -9.16
C THR A 2 39.00 17.86 -9.18
N ASN A 3 39.33 17.28 -8.04
CA ASN A 3 39.37 15.83 -7.85
C ASN A 3 37.95 15.32 -7.55
N PHE A 4 37.46 14.48 -8.45
CA PHE A 4 36.40 13.51 -8.21
C PHE A 4 36.96 12.40 -7.32
N ASN A 5 36.26 12.07 -6.24
CA ASN A 5 36.55 10.89 -5.43
C ASN A 5 35.67 9.73 -5.93
N THR A 6 36.33 8.77 -6.58
CA THR A 6 35.87 7.44 -6.90
C THR A 6 36.13 6.53 -5.70
N ASP A 7 35.09 5.98 -5.06
CA ASP A 7 35.25 4.80 -4.21
C ASP A 7 34.67 3.58 -4.91
N VAL A 8 35.60 2.75 -5.36
CA VAL A 8 35.45 1.46 -6.03
C VAL A 8 35.39 0.39 -4.95
N TYR A 9 34.31 -0.39 -4.91
CA TYR A 9 34.22 -1.61 -4.11
C TYR A 9 35.10 -2.70 -4.76
N THR A 10 36.31 -2.90 -4.24
CA THR A 10 37.16 -4.06 -4.57
C THR A 10 36.81 -5.27 -3.68
N PRO A 11 36.67 -6.49 -4.23
CA PRO A 11 36.45 -7.69 -3.43
C PRO A 11 37.77 -8.17 -2.79
N ALA A 12 37.80 -8.22 -1.46
CA ALA A 12 38.96 -8.72 -0.73
C ALA A 12 39.09 -10.25 -0.85
N ARG A 13 40.33 -10.66 -1.08
CA ARG A 13 40.86 -12.02 -1.17
C ARG A 13 40.32 -12.98 -0.10
N VAL A 14 39.97 -14.17 -0.56
CA VAL A 14 39.95 -15.43 0.21
C VAL A 14 41.31 -15.63 0.91
N GLN A 15 41.34 -15.54 2.24
CA GLN A 15 42.41 -16.10 3.06
C GLN A 15 41.82 -17.19 3.94
N ARG A 16 42.25 -18.43 3.68
CA ARG A 16 42.07 -19.56 4.59
C ARG A 16 42.70 -19.20 5.93
N ALA A 17 41.92 -19.19 7.01
CA ALA A 17 42.44 -19.26 8.37
C ALA A 17 41.76 -20.42 9.10
N SER A 18 42.60 -21.31 9.60
CA SER A 18 42.35 -22.54 10.33
C SER A 18 41.66 -22.31 11.68
N ALA A 19 40.93 -23.35 12.12
CA ALA A 19 40.31 -23.48 13.42
C ALA A 19 41.21 -23.12 14.62
N THR A 20 40.70 -22.32 15.56
CA THR A 20 40.94 -22.46 16.99
C THR A 20 39.89 -21.68 17.79
N MET A 21 39.30 -22.32 18.81
CA MET A 21 38.34 -21.73 19.75
C MET A 21 38.98 -20.67 20.65
N ALA A 22 38.26 -19.58 20.97
CA ALA A 22 38.17 -18.99 22.31
C ALA A 22 37.17 -17.82 22.35
N HIS A 23 36.45 -17.72 23.48
CA HIS A 23 35.48 -16.68 23.85
C HIS A 23 35.98 -15.23 23.70
N GLY A 24 35.07 -14.33 23.32
CA GLY A 24 35.23 -12.88 23.48
C GLY A 24 34.18 -12.07 22.71
N LEU A 25 33.18 -11.56 23.42
CA LEU A 25 32.24 -10.53 22.93
C LEU A 25 33.00 -9.23 22.68
N SER A 26 32.95 -8.68 21.46
CA SER A 26 32.98 -7.22 21.25
C SER A 26 32.40 -6.84 19.89
N GLU A 27 31.33 -6.06 19.94
CA GLU A 27 30.81 -5.10 18.95
C GLU A 27 31.53 -5.06 17.59
N VAL A 28 30.93 -5.70 16.59
CA VAL A 28 31.17 -5.35 15.18
C VAL A 28 30.00 -4.47 14.75
N ALA A 29 30.31 -3.23 14.38
CA ALA A 29 29.36 -2.25 13.90
C ALA A 29 28.41 -2.86 12.86
N HIS A 30 27.12 -2.86 13.16
CA HIS A 30 26.07 -3.20 12.20
C HIS A 30 26.13 -2.18 11.05
N PRO A 31 26.34 -2.58 9.80
CA PRO A 31 26.12 -1.67 8.69
C PRO A 31 24.64 -1.31 8.69
N THR A 32 24.35 -0.02 8.78
CA THR A 32 23.02 0.56 8.55
C THR A 32 22.43 0.00 7.26
N PRO A 33 21.17 -0.47 7.26
CA PRO A 33 20.55 -1.01 6.05
C PRO A 33 20.37 0.12 5.04
N LEU A 34 21.12 0.06 3.93
CA LEU A 34 20.79 0.85 2.75
C LEU A 34 19.46 0.35 2.21
N PHE A 35 18.51 1.28 2.08
CA PHE A 35 17.17 1.14 1.52
C PHE A 35 17.09 0.11 0.38
N LEU A 36 16.33 -0.96 0.60
CA LEU A 36 15.87 -1.85 -0.46
C LEU A 36 14.39 -2.14 -0.24
N GLU A 37 13.53 -1.44 -0.97
CA GLU A 37 12.07 -1.68 -0.97
C GLU A 37 11.70 -3.02 -1.63
N THR A 38 12.65 -3.72 -2.27
CA THR A 38 12.47 -5.02 -2.95
C THR A 38 13.81 -5.76 -3.10
N PRO A 39 13.82 -7.08 -3.35
CA PRO A 39 15.04 -7.85 -3.67
C PRO A 39 15.81 -7.33 -4.89
N TYR A 40 15.25 -6.37 -5.65
CA TYR A 40 15.79 -5.79 -6.88
C TYR A 40 15.42 -4.32 -7.03
N SER A 41 16.40 -3.42 -7.03
CA SER A 41 16.14 -1.98 -7.24
C SER A 41 16.10 -1.63 -8.73
N GLU A 42 15.14 -0.80 -9.12
CA GLU A 42 15.17 -0.14 -10.43
C GLU A 42 16.29 0.89 -10.40
N LEU A 43 17.32 0.70 -11.23
CA LEU A 43 18.41 1.67 -11.35
C LEU A 43 17.97 2.85 -12.21
N TRP A 44 17.28 2.57 -13.32
CA TRP A 44 16.59 3.57 -14.15
C TRP A 44 15.60 2.92 -15.12
N SER A 45 14.67 3.74 -15.61
CA SER A 45 13.74 3.43 -16.70
C SER A 45 13.77 4.55 -17.75
N ARG A 46 13.76 4.18 -19.04
CA ARG A 46 13.78 5.13 -20.15
C ARG A 46 12.97 4.65 -21.34
N HIS A 47 12.23 5.58 -21.96
CA HIS A 47 11.40 5.30 -23.12
C HIS A 47 12.13 5.65 -24.43
N PHE A 48 12.18 4.73 -25.39
CA PHE A 48 12.90 4.87 -26.67
C PHE A 48 12.00 5.20 -27.87
N GLY A 49 10.70 5.39 -27.63
CA GLY A 49 9.74 5.90 -28.60
C GLY A 49 9.18 4.85 -29.56
N SER A 50 9.62 3.60 -29.44
CA SER A 50 9.19 2.47 -30.24
C SER A 50 9.49 1.17 -29.50
N ALA A 51 8.69 0.12 -29.78
CA ALA A 51 8.88 -1.22 -29.25
C ALA A 51 10.34 -1.70 -29.34
N VAL A 52 10.85 -2.24 -28.23
CA VAL A 52 12.19 -2.83 -28.15
C VAL A 52 12.15 -4.25 -28.71
N VAL A 53 12.95 -4.51 -29.74
CA VAL A 53 12.96 -5.79 -30.47
C VAL A 53 14.10 -6.69 -30.00
N SER A 54 15.25 -6.11 -29.66
CA SER A 54 16.40 -6.86 -29.19
C SER A 54 17.22 -6.03 -28.20
N LEU A 55 17.80 -6.72 -27.22
CA LEU A 55 18.62 -6.14 -26.17
C LEU A 55 19.83 -7.04 -25.92
N SER A 56 20.98 -6.43 -25.66
CA SER A 56 22.17 -7.16 -25.21
C SER A 56 23.01 -6.29 -24.28
N ILE A 57 23.66 -6.91 -23.30
CA ILE A 57 24.52 -6.25 -22.31
C ILE A 57 25.91 -6.87 -22.31
N THR A 58 26.94 -6.09 -22.01
CA THR A 58 28.30 -6.61 -21.82
C THR A 58 28.41 -7.37 -20.51
N ALA A 59 29.37 -8.30 -20.43
CA ALA A 59 29.63 -9.10 -19.23
C ALA A 59 29.90 -8.25 -17.98
N ASP A 60 30.62 -7.14 -18.15
CA ASP A 60 30.98 -6.16 -17.12
C ASP A 60 29.88 -5.11 -16.87
N VAL A 61 28.76 -5.19 -17.60
CA VAL A 61 27.64 -4.24 -17.51
C VAL A 61 28.02 -2.81 -17.91
N ALA A 62 29.17 -2.61 -18.58
CA ALA A 62 29.59 -1.29 -19.01
C ALA A 62 28.70 -0.71 -20.11
N LEU A 63 28.29 -1.53 -21.08
CA LEU A 63 27.49 -1.11 -22.23
C LEU A 63 26.23 -1.95 -22.44
N LEU A 64 25.18 -1.27 -22.86
CA LEU A 64 23.88 -1.83 -23.22
C LEU A 64 23.56 -1.45 -24.66
N ALA A 65 23.20 -2.43 -25.49
CA ALA A 65 22.73 -2.19 -26.85
C ALA A 65 21.22 -2.45 -26.92
N VAL A 66 20.48 -1.44 -27.38
CA VAL A 66 19.01 -1.40 -27.48
C VAL A 66 18.60 -1.24 -28.94
N ALA A 67 17.94 -2.24 -29.52
CA ALA A 67 17.36 -2.15 -30.85
C ALA A 67 15.84 -1.99 -30.80
N CYS A 68 15.33 -1.00 -31.51
CA CYS A 68 13.92 -0.66 -31.57
C CYS A 68 13.33 -0.93 -32.96
N LYS A 69 12.02 -1.20 -33.00
CA LYS A 69 11.26 -1.50 -34.23
C LYS A 69 11.29 -0.36 -35.26
N ASN A 70 11.55 0.87 -34.84
CA ASN A 70 11.73 2.04 -35.71
C ASN A 70 13.09 2.07 -36.46
N ARG A 71 13.82 0.94 -36.51
CA ARG A 71 15.12 0.77 -37.19
C ARG A 71 16.29 1.48 -36.52
N HIS A 72 16.16 1.82 -35.23
CA HIS A 72 17.24 2.43 -34.46
C HIS A 72 17.93 1.42 -33.54
N LEU A 73 19.26 1.48 -33.54
CA LEU A 73 20.12 0.92 -32.50
C LEU A 73 20.68 2.06 -31.65
N THR A 74 20.61 1.90 -30.33
CA THR A 74 21.21 2.82 -29.37
C THR A 74 22.13 2.03 -28.45
N VAL A 75 23.37 2.49 -28.30
CA VAL A 75 24.33 1.94 -27.33
C VAL A 75 24.50 2.94 -26.19
N LEU A 76 24.33 2.45 -24.97
CA LEU A 76 24.26 3.23 -23.75
C LEU A 76 25.31 2.75 -22.76
N SER A 77 25.75 3.63 -21.87
CA SER A 77 26.46 3.23 -20.65
C SER A 77 25.50 2.59 -19.64
N ARG A 78 26.06 1.96 -18.60
CA ARG A 78 25.30 1.50 -17.42
C ARG A 78 24.36 2.55 -16.84
N ASP A 79 24.79 3.80 -16.83
CA ASP A 79 24.05 4.93 -16.24
C ASP A 79 22.97 5.50 -17.18
N GLY A 80 22.78 4.88 -18.35
CA GLY A 80 21.77 5.30 -19.33
C GLY A 80 22.22 6.46 -20.22
N GLU A 81 23.50 6.85 -20.16
CA GLU A 81 24.07 7.87 -21.03
C GLU A 81 24.29 7.33 -22.45
N LEU A 82 24.06 8.18 -23.45
CA LEU A 82 24.24 7.80 -24.85
C LEU A 82 25.72 7.69 -25.20
N HIS A 83 26.15 6.49 -25.63
CA HIS A 83 27.49 6.29 -26.18
C HIS A 83 27.51 6.55 -27.69
N TRP A 84 26.66 5.86 -28.46
CA TRP A 84 26.39 6.16 -29.87
C TRP A 84 25.05 5.57 -30.32
N SER A 85 24.57 5.99 -31.50
CA SER A 85 23.37 5.43 -32.12
C SER A 85 23.53 5.30 -33.62
N HIS A 86 22.78 4.37 -34.22
CA HIS A 86 22.79 4.13 -35.65
C HIS A 86 21.37 3.85 -36.15
N ARG A 87 21.02 4.36 -37.33
CA ARG A 87 19.71 4.14 -37.97
C ARG A 87 19.89 3.31 -39.22
N PHE A 88 19.22 2.16 -39.27
CA PHE A 88 19.29 1.24 -40.39
C PHE A 88 18.23 1.54 -41.46
N ALA A 89 18.52 1.15 -42.70
CA ALA A 89 17.54 1.17 -43.78
C ALA A 89 16.51 0.03 -43.63
N ASP A 90 16.95 -1.12 -43.13
CA ASP A 90 16.17 -2.34 -42.94
C ASP A 90 15.73 -2.50 -41.47
N ASP A 91 14.77 -3.39 -41.21
CA ASP A 91 14.23 -3.64 -39.87
C ASP A 91 15.24 -4.41 -39.02
N VAL A 92 15.58 -3.91 -37.82
CA VAL A 92 16.50 -4.58 -36.91
C VAL A 92 15.78 -5.75 -36.23
N THR A 93 16.38 -6.93 -36.30
CA THR A 93 15.79 -8.18 -35.77
C THR A 93 16.55 -8.76 -34.59
N ALA A 94 17.87 -8.54 -34.50
CA ALA A 94 18.70 -9.11 -33.45
C ALA A 94 19.92 -8.24 -33.16
N THR A 95 20.38 -8.22 -31.91
CA THR A 95 21.61 -7.55 -31.48
C THR A 95 22.44 -8.44 -30.56
N ALA A 96 23.77 -8.31 -30.62
CA ALA A 96 24.69 -8.88 -29.65
C ALA A 96 25.83 -7.90 -29.37
N ILE A 97 26.34 -7.89 -28.14
CA ILE A 97 27.50 -7.08 -27.74
C ILE A 97 28.54 -7.96 -27.05
N ALA A 98 29.81 -7.80 -27.42
CA ALA A 98 30.94 -8.53 -26.83
C ALA A 98 31.56 -7.76 -25.65
N SER A 99 32.33 -8.43 -24.80
CA SER A 99 33.09 -7.79 -23.71
C SER A 99 34.15 -6.82 -24.23
N THR A 100 34.58 -6.96 -25.48
CA THR A 100 35.41 -5.99 -26.20
C THR A 100 34.62 -4.82 -26.80
N HIS A 101 33.35 -4.66 -26.41
CA HIS A 101 32.42 -3.62 -26.84
C HIS A 101 32.06 -3.62 -28.34
N HIS A 102 32.38 -4.68 -29.08
CA HIS A 102 31.92 -4.85 -30.46
C HIS A 102 30.43 -5.17 -30.48
N VAL A 103 29.69 -4.59 -31.42
CA VAL A 103 28.23 -4.74 -31.52
C VAL A 103 27.86 -5.37 -32.86
N ALA A 104 27.21 -6.52 -32.84
CA ALA A 104 26.66 -7.18 -34.02
C ALA A 104 25.16 -6.91 -34.13
N VAL A 105 24.68 -6.72 -35.36
CA VAL A 105 23.28 -6.41 -35.66
C VAL A 105 22.79 -7.25 -36.82
N GLY A 106 21.65 -7.92 -36.64
CA GLY A 106 20.90 -8.58 -37.69
C GLY A 106 19.73 -7.72 -38.16
N THR A 107 19.48 -7.72 -39.46
CA THR A 107 18.36 -7.00 -40.07
C THR A 107 17.54 -7.88 -41.01
N GLN A 108 16.33 -7.43 -41.30
CA GLN A 108 15.42 -7.97 -42.29
C GLN A 108 14.95 -6.85 -43.21
N ARG A 109 15.09 -7.03 -44.52
CA ARG A 109 14.49 -6.17 -45.52
C ARG A 109 13.04 -6.61 -45.79
N PRO A 110 12.02 -5.76 -45.57
CA PRO A 110 10.63 -6.14 -45.79
C PRO A 110 10.26 -6.40 -47.26
N LEU A 111 10.95 -5.74 -48.19
CA LEU A 111 10.62 -5.76 -49.62
C LEU A 111 10.89 -7.11 -50.31
N ASP A 112 12.05 -7.71 -50.05
CA ASP A 112 12.52 -8.92 -50.73
C ASP A 112 12.76 -10.09 -49.77
N GLY A 113 12.61 -9.88 -48.45
CA GLY A 113 12.84 -10.90 -47.45
C GLY A 113 14.32 -11.27 -47.26
N THR A 114 15.27 -10.47 -47.77
CA THR A 114 16.70 -10.66 -47.51
C THR A 114 17.07 -10.14 -46.10
N GLY A 115 18.20 -10.59 -45.57
CA GLY A 115 18.73 -10.10 -44.29
C GLY A 115 20.12 -9.51 -44.46
N THR A 116 20.51 -8.57 -43.62
CA THR A 116 21.90 -8.09 -43.57
C THR A 116 22.44 -8.20 -42.15
N ALA A 117 23.63 -8.76 -42.00
CA ALA A 117 24.37 -8.78 -40.74
C ALA A 117 25.45 -7.69 -40.75
N TYR A 118 25.52 -6.90 -39.68
CA TYR A 118 26.50 -5.84 -39.48
C TYR A 118 27.34 -6.11 -38.24
N LEU A 119 28.56 -5.60 -38.22
CA LEU A 119 29.42 -5.57 -37.05
C LEU A 119 30.04 -4.17 -36.90
N PHE A 120 29.93 -3.62 -35.70
CA PHE A 120 30.45 -2.31 -35.32
C PHE A 120 31.52 -2.44 -34.24
N ASP A 121 32.46 -1.50 -34.21
CA ASP A 121 33.36 -1.31 -33.08
C ASP A 121 32.67 -0.60 -31.90
N ALA A 122 33.41 -0.40 -30.81
CA ALA A 122 32.93 0.27 -29.60
C ALA A 122 32.41 1.70 -29.85
N HIS A 123 32.87 2.36 -30.92
CA HIS A 123 32.55 3.76 -31.26
C HIS A 123 31.50 3.87 -32.37
N GLY A 124 30.91 2.75 -32.80
CA GLY A 124 29.86 2.73 -33.82
C GLY A 124 30.38 2.79 -35.26
N LYS A 125 31.68 2.53 -35.49
CA LYS A 125 32.23 2.40 -36.83
C LYS A 125 31.96 0.99 -37.35
N GLU A 126 31.40 0.91 -38.56
CA GLU A 126 31.17 -0.37 -39.25
C GLU A 126 32.51 -1.04 -39.60
N LEU A 127 32.67 -2.28 -39.15
CA LEU A 127 33.83 -3.14 -39.42
C LEU A 127 33.52 -4.19 -40.49
N PHE A 128 32.25 -4.59 -40.61
CA PHE A 128 31.81 -5.65 -41.51
C PHE A 128 30.31 -5.54 -41.79
N ASN A 129 29.91 -5.84 -43.02
CA ASN A 129 28.54 -6.13 -43.38
C ASN A 129 28.45 -7.31 -44.37
N ALA A 130 27.34 -8.05 -44.33
CA ALA A 130 27.06 -9.12 -45.28
C ALA A 130 25.57 -9.26 -45.55
N VAL A 131 25.19 -9.21 -46.82
CA VAL A 131 23.82 -9.46 -47.30
C VAL A 131 23.61 -10.96 -47.44
N LEU A 132 22.47 -11.44 -46.94
CA LEU A 132 22.11 -12.84 -46.80
C LEU A 132 20.78 -13.11 -47.52
N GLU A 133 20.62 -14.32 -48.04
CA GLU A 133 19.44 -14.74 -48.82
C GLU A 133 18.15 -14.87 -47.98
N SER A 134 18.24 -14.74 -46.66
CA SER A 134 17.13 -14.90 -45.73
C SER A 134 17.27 -13.92 -44.56
N PRO A 135 16.17 -13.52 -43.88
CA PRO A 135 16.23 -12.59 -42.77
C PRO A 135 17.08 -13.13 -41.64
N VAL A 136 17.86 -12.26 -41.01
CA VAL A 136 18.63 -12.64 -39.82
C VAL A 136 17.66 -12.86 -38.67
N TYR A 137 17.72 -14.05 -38.06
CA TYR A 137 16.91 -14.42 -36.91
C TYR A 137 17.63 -14.15 -35.59
N SER A 138 18.91 -14.49 -35.51
CA SER A 138 19.72 -14.29 -34.30
C SER A 138 21.18 -14.05 -34.67
N VAL A 139 21.88 -13.25 -33.86
CA VAL A 139 23.32 -13.03 -33.94
C VAL A 139 23.94 -13.28 -32.57
N THR A 140 25.12 -13.89 -32.54
CA THR A 140 25.90 -14.09 -31.31
C THR A 140 27.37 -13.77 -31.55
N LEU A 141 28.00 -13.12 -30.57
CA LEU A 141 29.42 -12.79 -30.58
C LEU A 141 30.15 -13.59 -29.50
N SER A 142 31.36 -14.03 -29.79
CA SER A 142 32.29 -14.49 -28.76
C SER A 142 32.71 -13.33 -27.85
N ALA A 143 33.08 -13.62 -26.60
CA ALA A 143 33.45 -12.60 -25.61
C ALA A 143 34.60 -11.69 -26.07
N ASP A 144 35.55 -12.25 -26.83
CA ASP A 144 36.68 -11.53 -27.45
C ASP A 144 36.30 -10.74 -28.72
N GLY A 145 35.08 -10.91 -29.24
CA GLY A 145 34.61 -10.30 -30.49
C GLY A 145 35.25 -10.89 -31.76
N ALA A 146 35.99 -12.01 -31.64
CA ALA A 146 36.69 -12.63 -32.76
C ALA A 146 35.78 -13.50 -33.64
N ARG A 147 34.66 -14.01 -33.12
CA ARG A 147 33.75 -14.90 -33.83
C ARG A 147 32.31 -14.41 -33.72
N LEU A 148 31.70 -14.14 -34.87
CA LEU A 148 30.29 -13.81 -35.02
C LEU A 148 29.56 -15.01 -35.64
N THR A 149 28.51 -15.51 -34.98
CA THR A 149 27.60 -16.50 -35.55
C THR A 149 26.29 -15.84 -35.91
N ILE A 150 25.80 -16.10 -37.12
CA ILE A 150 24.57 -15.55 -37.67
C ILE A 150 23.65 -16.72 -38.01
N LEU A 151 22.42 -16.69 -37.51
CA LEU A 151 21.38 -17.66 -37.81
C LEU A 151 20.26 -16.96 -38.60
N CYS A 152 19.89 -17.52 -39.75
CA CYS A 152 18.84 -16.98 -40.60
C CYS A 152 17.52 -17.75 -40.42
N LYS A 153 16.38 -17.14 -40.81
CA LYS A 153 15.05 -17.77 -40.68
C LYS A 153 14.89 -19.05 -41.49
N ASN A 154 15.60 -19.21 -42.60
CA ASN A 154 15.68 -20.44 -43.39
C ASN A 154 16.57 -21.53 -42.74
N GLN A 155 16.96 -21.37 -41.47
CA GLN A 155 17.83 -22.27 -40.71
C GLN A 155 19.28 -22.33 -41.20
N THR A 156 19.73 -21.42 -42.08
CA THR A 156 21.16 -21.35 -42.44
C THR A 156 21.97 -20.67 -41.35
N ARG A 157 23.11 -21.27 -41.02
CA ARG A 157 24.09 -20.74 -40.07
C ARG A 157 25.30 -20.22 -40.84
N HIS A 158 25.73 -19.00 -40.52
CA HIS A 158 26.94 -18.40 -41.06
C HIS A 158 27.89 -18.05 -39.91
N ILE A 159 29.18 -18.23 -40.12
CA ILE A 159 30.19 -17.95 -39.10
C ILE A 159 31.19 -16.98 -39.71
N VAL A 160 31.40 -15.85 -39.04
CA VAL A 160 32.38 -14.85 -39.42
C VAL A 160 33.48 -14.85 -38.39
N THR A 161 34.73 -15.03 -38.82
CA THR A 161 35.90 -15.07 -37.94
C THR A 161 36.83 -13.93 -38.26
N ARG A 162 37.34 -13.27 -37.24
CA ARG A 162 38.39 -12.28 -37.36
C ARG A 162 39.72 -12.96 -37.63
N VAL A 163 40.28 -12.71 -38.81
CA VAL A 163 41.64 -13.11 -39.18
C VAL A 163 42.45 -11.82 -39.27
N GLU A 164 43.40 -11.66 -38.34
CA GLU A 164 44.16 -10.42 -38.13
C GLU A 164 43.24 -9.20 -37.86
N ASN A 165 43.10 -8.31 -38.85
CA ASN A 165 42.28 -7.10 -38.80
C ASN A 165 41.06 -7.15 -39.74
N THR A 166 40.76 -8.30 -40.33
CA THR A 166 39.62 -8.46 -41.25
C THR A 166 38.68 -9.55 -40.80
N TYR A 167 37.38 -9.31 -40.95
CA TYR A 167 36.34 -10.31 -40.68
C TYR A 167 36.08 -11.10 -41.96
N GLN A 168 36.34 -12.40 -41.90
CA GLN A 168 36.20 -13.31 -43.03
C GLN A 168 35.00 -14.23 -42.84
N PHE A 169 34.21 -14.36 -43.90
CA PHE A 169 33.03 -15.21 -43.92
C PHE A 169 33.43 -16.67 -44.13
N SER A 170 33.15 -17.52 -43.15
CA SER A 170 33.24 -18.97 -43.27
C SER A 170 31.83 -19.55 -43.44
N GLN A 171 31.54 -20.08 -44.62
CA GLN A 171 30.27 -20.71 -44.91
C GLN A 171 30.34 -22.19 -44.49
N THR A 172 29.80 -22.52 -43.33
CA THR A 172 29.49 -23.92 -42.98
C THR A 172 28.06 -24.22 -43.39
N ARG A 173 27.87 -24.85 -44.55
CA ARG A 173 26.64 -25.59 -44.88
C ARG A 173 26.76 -26.96 -44.21
N ASP A 174 26.39 -27.06 -42.93
CA ASP A 174 26.18 -28.37 -42.30
C ASP A 174 24.94 -28.35 -41.41
N PRO A 175 24.01 -29.31 -41.58
CA PRO A 175 23.01 -29.61 -40.58
C PRO A 175 23.71 -30.35 -39.43
N HIS A 176 24.02 -29.58 -38.37
CA HIS A 176 24.48 -30.06 -37.06
C HIS A 176 25.96 -30.50 -36.96
N PRO A 177 26.71 -29.93 -36.01
CA PRO A 177 27.73 -30.69 -35.30
C PRO A 177 27.62 -30.58 -33.78
N GLN A 178 27.70 -31.76 -33.15
CA GLN A 178 28.03 -31.99 -31.75
C GLN A 178 29.43 -31.44 -31.47
N ASP A 179 29.55 -30.38 -30.64
CA ASP A 179 30.80 -30.12 -29.92
C ASP A 179 30.64 -29.16 -28.73
N SER A 180 31.28 -29.55 -27.62
CA SER A 180 31.58 -28.83 -26.35
C SER A 180 30.52 -28.80 -25.21
N GLY A 181 30.67 -29.75 -24.27
CA GLY A 181 29.78 -30.05 -23.14
C GLY A 181 29.47 -28.98 -22.07
N HIS A 182 29.84 -27.70 -22.26
CA HIS A 182 29.33 -26.58 -21.44
C HIS A 182 28.07 -25.96 -22.04
N SER A 183 27.99 -25.82 -23.37
CA SER A 183 26.79 -25.36 -24.04
C SER A 183 25.64 -26.35 -23.90
N ASP A 184 25.93 -27.65 -23.81
CA ASP A 184 24.92 -28.69 -23.61
C ASP A 184 24.27 -28.61 -22.22
N ARG A 185 24.99 -28.17 -21.18
CA ARG A 185 24.40 -27.96 -19.85
C ARG A 185 23.49 -26.73 -19.81
N LEU A 186 23.93 -25.63 -20.43
CA LEU A 186 23.15 -24.40 -20.58
C LEU A 186 21.92 -24.61 -21.46
N LEU A 187 22.06 -25.37 -22.55
CA LEU A 187 20.96 -25.72 -23.45
C LEU A 187 20.01 -26.71 -22.79
N ALA A 188 20.50 -27.75 -22.12
CA ALA A 188 19.66 -28.66 -21.35
C ALA A 188 18.94 -27.95 -20.19
N PHE A 189 19.58 -26.97 -19.55
CA PHE A 189 18.93 -26.14 -18.53
C PHE A 189 17.88 -25.23 -19.15
N LYS A 190 18.17 -24.59 -20.28
CA LYS A 190 17.23 -23.78 -21.04
C LYS A 190 16.03 -24.60 -21.49
N ASP A 191 16.26 -25.79 -22.04
CA ASP A 191 15.22 -26.72 -22.47
C ASP A 191 14.43 -27.26 -21.28
N ARG A 192 15.07 -27.52 -20.14
CA ARG A 192 14.38 -27.86 -18.88
C ARG A 192 13.48 -26.73 -18.41
N VAL A 193 13.98 -25.50 -18.38
CA VAL A 193 13.23 -24.28 -18.03
C VAL A 193 12.08 -24.07 -19.00
N LEU A 194 12.28 -24.29 -20.31
CA LEU A 194 11.25 -24.18 -21.35
C LEU A 194 10.23 -25.35 -21.32
N SER A 195 10.64 -26.55 -20.88
CA SER A 195 9.76 -27.73 -20.78
C SER A 195 8.86 -27.69 -19.54
N GLY A 196 9.27 -26.98 -18.48
CA GLY A 196 8.44 -26.73 -17.28
C GLY A 196 7.41 -25.61 -17.44
N GLN A 197 7.21 -25.06 -18.65
CA GLN A 197 6.45 -23.82 -18.92
C GLN A 197 4.92 -23.95 -18.94
N GLU A 198 4.31 -25.05 -18.49
CA GLU A 198 2.83 -25.09 -18.41
C GLU A 198 2.24 -24.05 -17.42
N GLN A 199 3.08 -23.41 -16.59
CA GLN A 199 2.65 -22.44 -15.57
C GLN A 199 2.83 -20.95 -15.90
N TYR A 200 3.60 -20.58 -16.93
CA TYR A 200 3.85 -19.17 -17.25
C TYR A 200 3.20 -18.82 -18.59
N ALA A 201 2.60 -17.63 -18.69
CA ALA A 201 2.04 -17.14 -19.96
C ALA A 201 3.10 -17.17 -21.08
N ARG A 202 2.66 -17.12 -22.35
CA ARG A 202 3.53 -17.30 -23.54
C ARG A 202 4.90 -16.59 -23.37
N THR A 203 5.94 -17.40 -23.16
CA THR A 203 7.32 -16.93 -23.01
C THR A 203 7.79 -16.23 -24.28
N SER A 204 8.37 -15.05 -24.13
CA SER A 204 8.85 -14.23 -25.25
C SER A 204 10.38 -14.20 -25.33
N SER A 205 11.07 -14.16 -24.19
CA SER A 205 12.53 -14.07 -24.11
C SER A 205 13.09 -14.79 -22.89
N VAL A 206 14.29 -15.35 -23.01
CA VAL A 206 15.02 -16.02 -21.92
C VAL A 206 16.50 -15.63 -21.98
N ALA A 207 17.05 -15.21 -20.84
CA ALA A 207 18.46 -14.89 -20.66
C ALA A 207 19.04 -15.67 -19.46
N LEU A 208 20.29 -16.11 -19.55
CA LEU A 208 20.95 -16.96 -18.55
C LEU A 208 22.28 -16.31 -18.11
N SER A 209 22.52 -16.29 -16.80
CA SER A 209 23.84 -15.95 -16.24
C SER A 209 24.78 -17.16 -16.26
N GLN A 210 26.06 -16.94 -15.94
CA GLN A 210 27.08 -17.99 -15.90
C GLN A 210 26.83 -19.00 -14.77
N GLY A 211 26.36 -18.53 -13.62
CA GLY A 211 26.01 -19.38 -12.46
C GLY A 211 24.65 -20.06 -12.57
N GLY A 212 23.93 -19.87 -13.69
CA GLY A 212 22.68 -20.58 -13.97
C GLY A 212 21.41 -19.88 -13.47
N THR A 213 21.48 -18.60 -13.09
CA THR A 213 20.28 -17.79 -12.84
C THR A 213 19.60 -17.50 -14.18
N ALA A 214 18.30 -17.80 -14.27
CA ALA A 214 17.52 -17.60 -15.50
C ALA A 214 16.53 -16.46 -15.36
N ALA A 215 16.60 -15.47 -16.24
CA ALA A 215 15.60 -14.42 -16.36
C ALA A 215 14.70 -14.72 -17.57
N ILE A 216 13.39 -14.60 -17.38
CA ILE A 216 12.37 -14.95 -18.37
C ILE A 216 11.42 -13.77 -18.54
N GLY A 217 11.28 -13.31 -19.78
CA GLY A 217 10.27 -12.33 -20.17
C GLY A 217 9.04 -13.05 -20.71
N SER A 218 7.86 -12.52 -20.37
CA SER A 218 6.57 -13.05 -20.80
C SER A 218 5.75 -11.97 -21.51
N LEU A 219 4.90 -12.43 -22.43
CA LEU A 219 3.95 -11.58 -23.17
C LEU A 219 2.85 -11.01 -22.27
N ASP A 220 2.63 -11.53 -21.06
CA ASP A 220 1.74 -10.90 -20.06
C ASP A 220 2.38 -9.70 -19.35
N GLY A 221 3.57 -9.28 -19.79
CA GLY A 221 4.30 -8.15 -19.21
C GLY A 221 4.95 -8.51 -17.88
N LYS A 222 5.34 -9.77 -17.68
CA LYS A 222 6.10 -10.18 -16.49
C LYS A 222 7.53 -10.57 -16.79
N ILE A 223 8.39 -10.29 -15.80
CA ILE A 223 9.73 -10.84 -15.70
C ILE A 223 9.71 -11.87 -14.57
N HIS A 224 10.14 -13.09 -14.86
CA HIS A 224 10.35 -14.15 -13.87
C HIS A 224 11.84 -14.42 -13.74
N LEU A 225 12.32 -14.62 -12.52
CA LEU A 225 13.69 -15.07 -12.28
C LEU A 225 13.66 -16.43 -11.60
N LEU A 226 14.47 -17.35 -12.09
CA LEU A 226 14.63 -18.68 -11.56
C LEU A 226 16.07 -18.88 -11.10
N ASN A 227 16.26 -19.65 -10.04
CA ASN A 227 17.60 -20.11 -9.66
C ASN A 227 18.11 -21.21 -10.60
N HIS A 228 19.35 -21.66 -10.40
CA HIS A 228 20.00 -22.72 -11.19
C HIS A 228 19.32 -24.10 -11.10
N HIS A 229 18.40 -24.29 -10.16
CA HIS A 229 17.55 -25.47 -10.07
C HIS A 229 16.20 -25.31 -10.80
N GLY A 230 15.90 -24.12 -11.33
CA GLY A 230 14.64 -23.80 -11.99
C GLY A 230 13.52 -23.41 -11.02
N LYS A 231 13.81 -23.21 -9.73
CA LYS A 231 12.81 -22.71 -8.76
C LYS A 231 12.61 -21.20 -8.95
N PRO A 232 11.36 -20.71 -8.95
CA PRO A 232 11.09 -19.28 -9.03
C PRO A 232 11.61 -18.56 -7.79
N LEU A 233 12.47 -17.57 -8.02
CA LEU A 233 12.92 -16.64 -6.99
C LEU A 233 11.92 -15.50 -6.82
N TRP A 234 11.37 -14.99 -7.93
CA TRP A 234 10.35 -13.94 -7.92
C TRP A 234 9.70 -13.74 -9.31
N SER A 235 8.68 -12.88 -9.36
CA SER A 235 8.13 -12.33 -10.60
C SER A 235 7.71 -10.86 -10.43
N ARG A 236 7.77 -10.07 -11.50
CA ARG A 236 7.30 -8.67 -11.50
C ARG A 236 6.61 -8.28 -12.78
N GLN A 237 5.54 -7.53 -12.58
CA GLN A 237 4.82 -6.85 -13.64
C GLN A 237 5.63 -5.64 -14.10
N VAL A 238 5.78 -5.50 -15.41
CA VAL A 238 6.27 -4.31 -16.08
C VAL A 238 5.18 -3.73 -16.97
N ASP A 239 5.42 -2.51 -17.44
CA ASP A 239 4.41 -1.64 -18.04
C ASP A 239 3.93 -2.09 -19.43
N GLY A 240 4.61 -3.07 -20.06
CA GLY A 240 4.25 -3.63 -21.35
C GLY A 240 4.75 -5.05 -21.56
N GLU A 241 4.42 -5.66 -22.69
CA GLU A 241 4.90 -7.01 -23.03
C GLU A 241 6.42 -7.01 -23.12
N VAL A 242 7.09 -7.90 -22.39
CA VAL A 242 8.55 -8.00 -22.44
C VAL A 242 8.92 -8.72 -23.74
N TRP A 243 9.52 -8.05 -24.71
CA TRP A 243 9.94 -8.69 -25.97
C TRP A 243 11.43 -9.00 -26.00
N ALA A 244 12.22 -8.23 -25.26
CA ALA A 244 13.66 -8.42 -25.17
C ALA A 244 14.10 -8.40 -23.71
N LEU A 245 15.07 -9.26 -23.38
CA LEU A 245 15.59 -9.42 -22.02
C LEU A 245 17.08 -9.79 -22.09
N ALA A 246 17.88 -9.22 -21.19
CA ALA A 246 19.28 -9.57 -21.02
C ALA A 246 19.64 -9.65 -19.53
N ILE A 247 20.62 -10.48 -19.18
CA ILE A 247 21.18 -10.60 -17.83
C ILE A 247 22.71 -10.54 -17.91
N SER A 248 23.34 -9.93 -16.90
CA SER A 248 24.81 -9.88 -16.80
C SER A 248 25.41 -11.27 -16.50
N GLU A 249 26.70 -11.44 -16.79
CA GLU A 249 27.38 -12.75 -16.65
C GLU A 249 27.34 -13.27 -15.20
N ASN A 250 27.54 -12.39 -14.21
CA ASN A 250 27.45 -12.69 -12.78
C ASN A 250 26.01 -12.74 -12.24
N GLY A 251 25.01 -12.48 -13.09
CA GLY A 251 23.61 -12.41 -12.73
C GLY A 251 23.17 -11.11 -12.05
N SER A 252 24.07 -10.18 -11.69
CA SER A 252 23.75 -9.02 -10.83
C SER A 252 22.93 -7.90 -11.48
N ILE A 253 22.69 -7.94 -12.79
CA ILE A 253 21.92 -6.91 -13.50
C ILE A 253 21.00 -7.58 -14.53
N ILE A 254 19.75 -7.13 -14.59
CA ILE A 254 18.75 -7.55 -15.57
C ILE A 254 18.31 -6.32 -16.36
N VAL A 255 18.20 -6.46 -17.68
CA VAL A 255 17.67 -5.44 -18.59
C VAL A 255 16.41 -5.99 -19.25
N SER A 256 15.31 -5.25 -19.19
CA SER A 256 14.09 -5.58 -19.91
C SER A 256 13.74 -4.53 -20.94
N GLY A 257 13.17 -4.98 -22.06
CA GLY A 257 12.70 -4.15 -23.16
C GLY A 257 11.26 -4.52 -23.50
N CYS A 258 10.39 -3.52 -23.45
CA CYS A 258 8.96 -3.70 -23.58
C CYS A 258 8.45 -3.19 -24.95
N THR A 259 7.22 -3.61 -25.32
CA THR A 259 6.56 -3.21 -26.58
C THR A 259 6.13 -1.76 -26.63
N ASP A 260 5.88 -1.14 -25.48
CA ASP A 260 5.64 0.29 -25.36
C ASP A 260 6.89 1.12 -25.74
N GLY A 261 8.07 0.51 -25.68
CA GLY A 261 9.37 1.15 -25.92
C GLY A 261 10.12 1.51 -24.64
N THR A 262 9.63 1.07 -23.48
CA THR A 262 10.28 1.21 -22.19
C THR A 262 11.41 0.20 -22.04
N VAL A 263 12.60 0.68 -21.66
CA VAL A 263 13.73 -0.15 -21.22
C VAL A 263 13.96 0.11 -19.74
N LYS A 264 14.07 -0.97 -18.95
CA LYS A 264 14.39 -0.89 -17.52
C LYS A 264 15.68 -1.62 -17.19
N LEU A 265 16.51 -0.98 -16.36
CA LEU A 265 17.69 -1.58 -15.76
C LEU A 265 17.43 -1.92 -14.30
N LEU A 266 17.55 -3.19 -13.94
CA LEU A 266 17.24 -3.72 -12.62
C LEU A 266 18.49 -4.30 -11.98
N ALA A 267 18.78 -3.93 -10.74
CA ALA A 267 19.80 -4.59 -9.93
C ALA A 267 19.28 -5.93 -9.42
N ASN A 268 20.06 -7.01 -9.59
CA ASN A 268 19.78 -8.35 -9.06
C ASN A 268 20.57 -8.59 -7.75
N HIS A 269 19.92 -8.46 -6.59
CA HIS A 269 20.58 -8.75 -5.30
C HIS A 269 20.66 -10.27 -4.98
N ALA A 270 19.97 -11.13 -5.74
CA ALA A 270 20.06 -12.59 -5.71
C ALA A 270 20.87 -13.11 -6.91
N HIS A 271 22.07 -12.57 -7.06
CA HIS A 271 22.99 -12.93 -8.14
C HIS A 271 23.69 -14.27 -7.87
N ASP A 272 24.51 -14.73 -8.81
CA ASP A 272 24.99 -16.12 -8.82
C ASP A 272 25.74 -16.54 -7.54
N ALA A 273 26.72 -15.75 -7.10
CA ALA A 273 27.48 -16.06 -5.88
C ALA A 273 26.59 -16.10 -4.62
N TYR A 274 25.53 -15.29 -4.60
CA TYR A 274 24.57 -15.30 -3.51
C TYR A 274 23.66 -16.54 -3.56
N ASN A 275 23.19 -16.91 -4.75
CA ASN A 275 22.42 -18.14 -4.96
C ASN A 275 23.21 -19.39 -4.58
N GLU A 276 24.51 -19.44 -4.88
CA GLU A 276 25.40 -20.51 -4.41
C GLU A 276 25.49 -20.54 -2.88
N HIS A 277 25.71 -19.39 -2.24
CA HIS A 277 25.78 -19.29 -0.78
C HIS A 277 24.49 -19.77 -0.10
N ILE A 278 23.33 -19.30 -0.56
CA ILE A 278 22.02 -19.74 -0.05
C ILE A 278 21.81 -21.24 -0.26
N SER A 279 22.17 -21.78 -1.43
CA SER A 279 22.04 -23.21 -1.71
C SER A 279 22.87 -24.07 -0.75
N VAL A 280 24.06 -23.60 -0.37
CA VAL A 280 24.93 -24.29 0.60
C VAL A 280 24.32 -24.24 1.99
N LEU A 281 23.81 -23.09 2.43
CA LEU A 281 23.14 -22.93 3.73
C LEU A 281 21.88 -23.82 3.83
N GLN A 282 21.02 -23.80 2.82
CA GLN A 282 19.81 -24.63 2.77
C GLN A 282 20.16 -26.13 2.83
N SER A 283 21.09 -26.57 1.98
CA SER A 283 21.53 -27.98 1.96
C SER A 283 22.15 -28.42 3.28
N SER A 284 22.86 -27.51 3.95
CA SER A 284 23.46 -27.78 5.26
C SER A 284 22.38 -27.92 6.32
N ALA A 285 21.41 -26.99 6.36
CA ALA A 285 20.29 -27.05 7.29
C ALA A 285 19.44 -28.32 7.11
N GLU A 286 19.14 -28.73 5.87
CA GLU A 286 18.32 -29.91 5.57
C GLU A 286 18.99 -31.24 5.94
N ARG A 287 20.34 -31.31 5.92
CA ARG A 287 21.09 -32.53 6.24
C ARG A 287 21.32 -32.76 7.73
N LEU A 288 21.08 -31.75 8.57
CA LEU A 288 21.29 -31.89 10.02
C LEU A 288 20.28 -32.85 10.64
N ASP A 289 20.78 -33.73 11.50
CA ASP A 289 19.96 -34.71 12.23
C ASP A 289 19.46 -34.17 13.58
N SER A 290 20.21 -33.26 14.20
CA SER A 290 19.83 -32.62 15.46
C SER A 290 18.85 -31.49 15.21
N VAL A 291 17.66 -31.56 15.84
CA VAL A 291 16.63 -30.50 15.77
C VAL A 291 17.17 -29.16 16.27
N ALA A 292 18.01 -29.15 17.31
CA ALA A 292 18.57 -27.91 17.85
C ALA A 292 19.57 -27.25 16.90
N GLU A 293 20.43 -28.04 16.25
CA GLU A 293 21.39 -27.53 15.26
C GLU A 293 20.67 -27.11 13.98
N GLN A 294 19.66 -27.86 13.56
CA GLN A 294 18.83 -27.51 12.40
C GLN A 294 18.09 -26.19 12.64
N ARG A 295 17.56 -25.91 13.84
CA ARG A 295 16.94 -24.62 14.20
C ARG A 295 17.91 -23.45 14.05
N PHE A 296 19.15 -23.62 14.52
CA PHE A 296 20.18 -22.59 14.41
C PHE A 296 20.52 -22.31 12.93
N ALA A 297 20.77 -23.37 12.15
CA ALA A 297 21.09 -23.25 10.73
C ALA A 297 19.94 -22.65 9.91
N VAL A 298 18.69 -23.01 10.21
CA VAL A 298 17.50 -22.40 9.59
C VAL A 298 17.44 -20.92 9.92
N SER A 299 17.64 -20.53 11.18
CA SER A 299 17.63 -19.11 11.58
C SER A 299 18.69 -18.28 10.87
N GLU A 300 19.91 -18.83 10.71
CA GLU A 300 21.00 -18.18 9.96
C GLU A 300 20.65 -18.03 8.47
N THR A 301 20.05 -19.07 7.87
CA THR A 301 19.58 -19.04 6.48
C THR A 301 18.48 -18.01 6.27
N LEU A 302 17.51 -17.92 7.19
CA LEU A 302 16.43 -16.93 7.15
C LEU A 302 16.96 -15.50 7.30
N ALA A 303 17.95 -15.29 8.18
CA ALA A 303 18.59 -13.98 8.32
C ALA A 303 19.26 -13.53 7.02
N SER A 304 19.91 -14.46 6.29
CA SER A 304 20.47 -14.16 4.98
C SER A 304 19.37 -13.81 3.97
N LEU A 305 18.33 -14.65 3.84
CA LEU A 305 17.23 -14.45 2.88
C LEU A 305 16.44 -13.16 3.13
N SER A 306 16.25 -12.79 4.40
CA SER A 306 15.60 -11.53 4.79
C SER A 306 16.39 -10.30 4.30
N GLN A 307 17.71 -10.32 4.39
CA GLN A 307 18.57 -9.22 3.90
C GLN A 307 18.48 -9.00 2.39
N THR A 308 18.06 -10.02 1.63
CA THR A 308 17.95 -9.94 0.17
C THR A 308 16.52 -9.77 -0.32
N GLY A 309 15.53 -9.60 0.56
CA GLY A 309 14.13 -9.42 0.16
C GLY A 309 13.49 -10.66 -0.46
N LEU A 310 14.08 -11.85 -0.26
CA LEU A 310 13.58 -13.14 -0.77
C LEU A 310 12.60 -13.80 0.22
N THR A 311 11.75 -13.00 0.85
CA THR A 311 10.82 -13.43 1.90
C THR A 311 9.87 -14.52 1.40
N GLU A 312 9.30 -14.38 0.20
CA GLU A 312 8.43 -15.40 -0.40
C GLU A 312 9.16 -16.73 -0.64
N TYR A 313 10.40 -16.68 -1.14
CA TYR A 313 11.22 -17.88 -1.36
C TYR A 313 11.56 -18.58 -0.04
N ALA A 314 11.86 -17.80 1.01
CA ALA A 314 12.10 -18.32 2.35
C ALA A 314 10.87 -19.01 2.93
N VAL A 315 9.67 -18.42 2.77
CA VAL A 315 8.40 -19.05 3.19
C VAL A 315 8.17 -20.36 2.45
N ASN A 316 8.39 -20.40 1.13
CA ASN A 316 8.27 -21.64 0.34
C ASN A 316 9.28 -22.70 0.81
N TRP A 317 10.52 -22.31 1.12
CA TRP A 317 11.50 -23.23 1.66
C TRP A 317 11.11 -23.78 3.04
N LEU A 318 10.54 -22.98 3.92
CA LEU A 318 10.04 -23.45 5.22
C LEU A 318 8.88 -24.45 5.06
N ASN A 319 8.01 -24.24 4.07
CA ASN A 319 6.83 -25.08 3.84
C ASN A 319 7.13 -26.38 3.07
N GLU A 320 8.03 -26.33 2.08
CA GLU A 320 8.33 -27.46 1.18
C GLU A 320 9.68 -28.13 1.46
N GLY A 321 10.54 -27.50 2.26
CA GLY A 321 11.86 -28.00 2.58
C GLY A 321 11.82 -29.32 3.34
N SER A 322 12.87 -30.12 3.18
CA SER A 322 13.03 -31.39 3.92
C SER A 322 13.52 -31.15 5.35
N LEU A 323 12.85 -30.25 6.08
CA LEU A 323 13.17 -29.89 7.45
C LEU A 323 12.49 -30.86 8.42
N LYS A 324 13.20 -31.27 9.48
CA LYS A 324 12.68 -32.19 10.51
C LYS A 324 12.04 -31.42 11.67
N LEU A 325 11.77 -30.12 11.48
CA LEU A 325 11.12 -29.26 12.46
C LEU A 325 9.62 -29.60 12.52
N GLY A 326 9.04 -29.52 13.72
CA GLY A 326 7.59 -29.69 13.88
C GLY A 326 6.81 -28.60 13.15
N GLN A 327 5.63 -28.93 12.62
CA GLN A 327 4.81 -28.02 11.83
C GLN A 327 4.51 -26.70 12.56
N GLU A 328 4.15 -26.76 13.85
CA GLU A 328 3.91 -25.58 14.68
C GLU A 328 5.12 -24.63 14.73
N HIS A 329 6.34 -25.18 14.77
CA HIS A 329 7.55 -24.38 14.79
C HIS A 329 7.88 -23.78 13.43
N LEU A 330 7.57 -24.47 12.33
CA LEU A 330 7.68 -23.91 10.99
C LEU A 330 6.70 -22.74 10.80
N GLU A 331 5.47 -22.89 11.28
CA GLU A 331 4.45 -21.82 11.27
C GLU A 331 4.90 -20.60 12.09
N GLU A 332 5.50 -20.80 13.27
CA GLU A 332 6.10 -19.72 14.07
C GLU A 332 7.22 -18.97 13.32
N LEU A 333 8.11 -19.71 12.64
CA LEU A 333 9.19 -19.11 11.86
C LEU A 333 8.65 -18.30 10.68
N VAL A 334 7.62 -18.81 9.99
CA VAL A 334 6.94 -18.11 8.90
C VAL A 334 6.29 -16.82 9.40
N ILE A 335 5.52 -16.88 10.50
CA ILE A 335 4.87 -15.69 11.08
C ILE A 335 5.92 -14.67 11.52
N LYS A 336 7.01 -15.11 12.17
CA LYS A 336 8.09 -14.23 12.61
C LYS A 336 8.73 -13.51 11.43
N LEU A 337 9.15 -14.27 10.41
CA LEU A 337 9.78 -13.73 9.20
C LEU A 337 8.87 -12.69 8.51
N LEU A 338 7.60 -13.03 8.29
CA LEU A 338 6.65 -12.16 7.62
C LEU A 338 6.25 -10.94 8.46
N SER A 339 6.21 -11.08 9.79
CA SER A 339 5.94 -9.96 10.70
C SER A 339 7.09 -8.95 10.71
N GLU A 340 8.34 -9.43 10.69
CA GLU A 340 9.53 -8.57 10.56
C GLU A 340 9.53 -7.86 9.19
N ASP A 341 9.21 -8.59 8.11
CA ASP A 341 9.12 -8.05 6.76
C ASP A 341 8.05 -6.96 6.63
N VAL A 342 6.84 -7.19 7.14
CA VAL A 342 5.74 -6.20 7.13
C VAL A 342 6.05 -4.98 7.99
N GLN A 343 6.79 -5.13 9.09
CA GLN A 343 7.22 -3.99 9.91
C GLN A 343 8.22 -3.10 9.19
N LEU A 344 9.13 -3.71 8.44
CA LEU A 344 10.10 -2.99 7.61
C LEU A 344 9.45 -2.40 6.35
N PHE A 345 8.49 -3.14 5.77
CA PHE A 345 7.83 -2.80 4.51
C PHE A 345 6.31 -2.88 4.63
N PRO A 346 5.65 -1.86 5.22
CA PRO A 346 4.20 -1.88 5.44
C PRO A 346 3.34 -1.97 4.16
N LYS A 347 3.91 -1.65 3.00
CA LYS A 347 3.24 -1.74 1.69
C LYS A 347 3.57 -3.03 0.93
N HIS A 348 4.27 -3.98 1.55
CA HIS A 348 4.56 -5.26 0.91
C HIS A 348 3.35 -6.20 1.00
N TYR A 349 2.40 -6.01 0.07
CA TYR A 349 1.09 -6.65 0.09
C TYR A 349 1.13 -8.18 -0.01
N THR A 350 2.13 -8.76 -0.70
CA THR A 350 2.30 -10.22 -0.76
C THR A 350 2.66 -10.80 0.61
N SER A 351 3.56 -10.16 1.36
CA SER A 351 3.87 -10.58 2.72
C SER A 351 2.68 -10.48 3.65
N HIS A 352 1.88 -9.41 3.53
CA HIS A 352 0.60 -9.33 4.23
C HIS A 352 -0.34 -10.49 3.87
N PHE A 353 -0.43 -10.86 2.59
CA PHE A 353 -1.27 -11.96 2.15
C PHE A 353 -0.82 -13.30 2.74
N LEU A 354 0.48 -13.59 2.68
CA LEU A 354 1.06 -14.82 3.24
C LEU A 354 0.95 -14.86 4.76
N LEU A 355 1.15 -13.73 5.43
CA LEU A 355 1.03 -13.61 6.89
C LEU A 355 -0.41 -13.87 7.32
N ALA A 356 -1.37 -13.32 6.57
CA ALA A 356 -2.78 -13.59 6.79
C ALA A 356 -3.12 -15.09 6.67
N GLN A 357 -2.56 -15.78 5.68
CA GLN A 357 -2.73 -17.22 5.52
C GLN A 357 -2.11 -18.02 6.67
N ALA A 358 -0.93 -17.63 7.15
CA ALA A 358 -0.29 -18.28 8.30
C ALA A 358 -1.13 -18.13 9.57
N HIS A 359 -1.66 -16.94 9.85
CA HIS A 359 -2.61 -16.71 10.94
C HIS A 359 -3.91 -17.51 10.75
N GLN A 360 -4.39 -17.64 9.51
CA GLN A 360 -5.58 -18.42 9.19
C GLN A 360 -5.40 -19.91 9.53
N GLN A 361 -4.21 -20.48 9.28
CA GLN A 361 -3.87 -21.86 9.62
C GLN A 361 -3.90 -22.08 11.14
N ARG A 362 -3.43 -21.10 11.91
CA ARG A 362 -3.50 -21.10 13.39
C ARG A 362 -4.87 -20.75 13.96
N GLN A 363 -5.87 -20.51 13.10
CA GLN A 363 -7.23 -20.07 13.49
C GLN A 363 -7.25 -18.71 14.21
N GLU A 364 -6.23 -17.88 13.98
CA GLU A 364 -6.12 -16.51 14.50
C GLU A 364 -6.88 -15.56 13.56
N TRP A 365 -8.20 -15.77 13.47
CA TRP A 365 -9.06 -15.17 12.45
C TRP A 365 -9.02 -13.63 12.42
N HIS A 366 -8.79 -12.98 13.56
CA HIS A 366 -8.65 -11.52 13.66
C HIS A 366 -7.39 -11.01 12.94
N GLN A 367 -6.23 -11.65 13.17
CA GLN A 367 -4.97 -11.26 12.52
C GLN A 367 -5.02 -11.56 11.03
N ALA A 368 -5.61 -12.71 10.65
CA ALA A 368 -5.84 -13.06 9.25
C ALA A 368 -6.69 -11.98 8.54
N ALA A 369 -7.81 -11.57 9.12
CA ALA A 369 -8.69 -10.57 8.50
C ALA A 369 -8.01 -9.19 8.33
N ARG A 370 -7.22 -8.76 9.32
CA ARG A 370 -6.43 -7.52 9.26
C ARG A 370 -5.45 -7.55 8.10
N HIS A 371 -4.64 -8.59 8.03
CA HIS A 371 -3.60 -8.68 7.01
C HIS A 371 -4.16 -8.94 5.60
N PHE A 372 -5.28 -9.66 5.47
CA PHE A 372 -5.99 -9.73 4.19
C PHE A 372 -6.58 -8.38 3.75
N THR A 373 -7.04 -7.54 4.68
CA THR A 373 -7.51 -6.19 4.36
C THR A 373 -6.37 -5.34 3.79
N TRP A 374 -5.18 -5.43 4.39
CA TRP A 374 -3.95 -4.78 3.89
C TRP A 374 -3.50 -5.33 2.54
N ALA A 375 -3.48 -6.65 2.38
CA ALA A 375 -3.18 -7.28 1.09
C ALA A 375 -4.19 -6.89 0.00
N GLY A 376 -5.42 -6.57 0.39
CA GLY A 376 -6.48 -6.08 -0.50
C GLY A 376 -6.22 -4.69 -1.08
N GLN A 377 -5.15 -3.99 -0.70
CA GLN A 377 -4.79 -2.73 -1.34
C GLN A 377 -4.10 -2.93 -2.70
N ASP A 378 -3.57 -4.13 -2.97
CA ASP A 378 -3.02 -4.48 -4.29
C ASP A 378 -4.14 -4.95 -5.23
N GLU A 379 -4.37 -4.18 -6.30
CA GLU A 379 -5.38 -4.47 -7.33
C GLU A 379 -5.32 -5.91 -7.87
N ARG A 380 -4.13 -6.52 -7.95
CA ARG A 380 -3.94 -7.88 -8.49
C ARG A 380 -4.57 -8.96 -7.62
N MET A 381 -4.62 -8.74 -6.30
CA MET A 381 -5.14 -9.71 -5.32
C MET A 381 -6.37 -9.19 -4.57
N LYS A 382 -6.79 -7.94 -4.82
CA LYS A 382 -7.87 -7.22 -4.15
C LYS A 382 -9.14 -8.04 -3.92
N LEU A 383 -9.69 -8.65 -4.98
CA LEU A 383 -10.89 -9.49 -4.89
C LEU A 383 -10.69 -10.66 -3.93
N LYS A 384 -9.59 -11.39 -4.09
CA LYS A 384 -9.27 -12.58 -3.30
C LYS A 384 -9.02 -12.20 -1.84
N SER A 385 -8.23 -11.16 -1.62
CA SER A 385 -7.88 -10.64 -0.30
C SER A 385 -9.12 -10.16 0.45
N PHE A 386 -10.01 -9.36 -0.16
CA PHE A 386 -11.23 -8.91 0.52
C PHE A 386 -12.25 -10.03 0.76
N THR A 387 -12.32 -11.04 -0.13
CA THR A 387 -13.16 -12.22 0.11
C THR A 387 -12.66 -13.00 1.32
N LEU A 388 -11.35 -13.27 1.40
CA LEU A 388 -10.73 -13.97 2.51
C LEU A 388 -10.75 -13.15 3.81
N ALA A 389 -10.64 -11.83 3.72
CA ALA A 389 -10.86 -10.93 4.85
C ALA A 389 -12.30 -11.07 5.37
N GLY A 390 -13.30 -11.08 4.47
CA GLY A 390 -14.71 -11.25 4.82
C GLY A 390 -14.99 -12.59 5.50
N GLU A 391 -14.46 -13.68 4.95
CA GLU A 391 -14.57 -15.02 5.56
C GLU A 391 -13.89 -15.10 6.94
N SER A 392 -12.71 -14.50 7.05
CA SER A 392 -11.96 -14.45 8.32
C SER A 392 -12.73 -13.63 9.36
N PHE A 393 -13.31 -12.49 8.98
CA PHE A 393 -14.19 -11.71 9.84
C PHE A 393 -15.43 -12.51 10.28
N LEU A 394 -16.05 -13.31 9.41
CA LEU A 394 -17.17 -14.18 9.80
C LEU A 394 -16.75 -15.21 10.86
N LYS A 395 -15.61 -15.88 10.66
CA LYS A 395 -15.09 -16.87 11.62
C LYS A 395 -14.64 -16.23 12.93
N ALA A 396 -14.24 -14.97 12.88
CA ALA A 396 -13.93 -14.14 14.04
C ALA A 396 -15.20 -13.61 14.76
N GLY A 397 -16.41 -13.91 14.28
CA GLY A 397 -17.66 -13.41 14.88
C GLY A 397 -17.99 -11.95 14.55
N LEU A 398 -17.44 -11.40 13.46
CA LEU A 398 -17.54 -9.99 13.06
C LEU A 398 -18.35 -9.81 11.75
N PRO A 399 -19.69 -9.99 11.77
CA PRO A 399 -20.53 -10.00 10.56
C PRO A 399 -20.59 -8.65 9.82
N PHE A 400 -20.44 -7.52 10.51
CA PHE A 400 -20.45 -6.20 9.88
C PHE A 400 -19.16 -5.89 9.12
N ALA A 401 -18.00 -6.22 9.71
CA ALA A 401 -16.72 -6.12 9.04
C ALA A 401 -16.66 -7.08 7.84
N ALA A 402 -17.21 -8.29 8.01
CA ALA A 402 -17.37 -9.24 6.92
C ALA A 402 -18.21 -8.68 5.78
N LYS A 403 -19.37 -8.07 6.08
CA LYS A 403 -20.23 -7.43 5.08
C LYS A 403 -19.51 -6.31 4.33
N SER A 404 -18.70 -5.50 5.02
CA SER A 404 -17.88 -4.46 4.39
C SER A 404 -16.81 -5.05 3.47
N ALA A 405 -16.08 -6.06 3.92
CA ALA A 405 -15.07 -6.75 3.11
C ALA A 405 -15.70 -7.43 1.88
N PHE A 406 -16.83 -8.13 2.03
CA PHE A 406 -17.55 -8.72 0.89
C PHE A 406 -18.12 -7.67 -0.07
N ARG A 407 -18.53 -6.49 0.43
CA ARG A 407 -18.93 -5.37 -0.43
C ARG A 407 -17.76 -4.91 -1.32
N ARG A 408 -16.58 -4.72 -0.73
CA ARG A 408 -15.34 -4.35 -1.44
C ARG A 408 -14.91 -5.40 -2.46
N ALA A 409 -15.10 -6.69 -2.14
CA ALA A 409 -14.88 -7.78 -3.09
C ALA A 409 -15.88 -7.74 -4.26
N ARG A 410 -17.17 -7.49 -3.98
CA ARG A 410 -18.25 -7.47 -4.99
C ARG A 410 -18.14 -6.31 -5.98
N GLU A 411 -17.68 -5.15 -5.56
CA GLU A 411 -17.51 -3.98 -6.44
C GLU A 411 -16.56 -4.27 -7.62
N LEU A 412 -15.67 -5.26 -7.48
CA LEU A 412 -14.69 -5.67 -8.50
C LEU A 412 -15.23 -6.73 -9.48
N THR A 413 -16.28 -7.46 -9.12
CA THR A 413 -16.86 -8.51 -9.98
C THR A 413 -17.89 -7.96 -10.96
N VAL A 414 -18.35 -6.73 -10.78
CA VAL A 414 -19.20 -6.08 -11.77
C VAL A 414 -18.32 -5.52 -12.88
N THR A 415 -18.21 -6.28 -13.97
CA THR A 415 -17.50 -5.84 -15.17
C THR A 415 -18.09 -4.54 -15.72
N GLU A 416 -17.31 -3.78 -16.47
CA GLU A 416 -17.82 -2.62 -17.19
C GLU A 416 -18.97 -3.01 -18.14
N GLU A 417 -18.94 -4.22 -18.71
CA GLU A 417 -20.03 -4.78 -19.49
C GLU A 417 -21.29 -5.07 -18.67
N ALA A 418 -21.15 -5.53 -17.41
CA ALA A 418 -22.29 -5.75 -16.52
C ALA A 418 -22.93 -4.44 -16.08
N LYS A 419 -22.11 -3.41 -15.75
CA LYS A 419 -22.58 -2.03 -15.53
C LYS A 419 -23.32 -1.50 -16.76
N LYS A 420 -22.76 -1.72 -17.95
CA LYS A 420 -23.39 -1.33 -19.23
C LYS A 420 -24.72 -2.03 -19.46
N THR A 421 -24.79 -3.33 -19.15
CA THR A 421 -26.00 -4.14 -19.33
C THR A 421 -27.11 -3.68 -18.40
N LEU A 422 -26.81 -3.48 -17.11
CA LEU A 422 -27.76 -2.97 -16.11
C LEU A 422 -28.24 -1.56 -16.47
N TYR A 423 -27.33 -0.68 -16.89
CA TYR A 423 -27.67 0.66 -17.37
C TYR A 423 -28.56 0.61 -18.62
N THR A 424 -28.28 -0.31 -19.56
CA THR A 424 -29.08 -0.48 -20.78
C THR A 424 -30.47 -1.05 -20.46
N LEU A 425 -30.58 -1.97 -19.50
CA LEU A 425 -31.87 -2.47 -19.01
C LEU A 425 -32.70 -1.36 -18.35
N GLY A 426 -32.08 -0.53 -17.52
CA GLY A 426 -32.71 0.66 -16.95
C GLY A 426 -33.27 1.58 -18.05
N ARG A 427 -32.50 1.78 -19.14
CA ARG A 427 -32.94 2.58 -20.30
C ARG A 427 -34.12 1.98 -21.04
N ILE A 428 -34.13 0.67 -21.25
CA ILE A 428 -35.24 -0.01 -21.93
C ILE A 428 -36.52 0.15 -21.11
N HIS A 429 -36.44 -0.03 -19.78
CA HIS A 429 -37.59 0.15 -18.90
C HIS A 429 -38.06 1.61 -18.81
N GLU A 430 -37.13 2.58 -18.83
CA GLU A 430 -37.43 4.01 -18.93
C GLU A 430 -38.19 4.33 -20.23
N GLU A 431 -37.71 3.83 -21.38
CA GLU A 431 -38.35 4.03 -22.69
C GLU A 431 -39.72 3.33 -22.80
N GLN A 432 -39.93 2.23 -22.06
CA GLN A 432 -41.21 1.53 -21.95
C GLN A 432 -42.18 2.18 -20.93
N GLY A 433 -41.77 3.25 -20.24
CA GLY A 433 -42.58 3.92 -19.23
C GLY A 433 -42.70 3.18 -17.88
N SER A 434 -41.87 2.15 -17.66
CA SER A 434 -41.81 1.38 -16.40
C SER A 434 -40.83 2.02 -15.42
N ILE A 435 -41.21 3.18 -14.87
CA ILE A 435 -40.37 4.08 -14.06
C ILE A 435 -39.73 3.37 -12.84
N THR A 436 -40.51 2.58 -12.11
CA THR A 436 -40.04 1.86 -10.91
C THR A 436 -39.03 0.76 -11.22
N GLU A 437 -39.13 0.10 -12.38
CA GLU A 437 -38.13 -0.89 -12.80
C GLU A 437 -36.87 -0.20 -13.32
N ALA A 438 -37.00 0.92 -14.04
CA ALA A 438 -35.86 1.73 -14.47
C ALA A 438 -35.04 2.26 -13.28
N GLN A 439 -35.70 2.75 -12.23
CA GLN A 439 -35.06 3.21 -10.98
C GLN A 439 -34.24 2.10 -10.33
N LYS A 440 -34.80 0.88 -10.17
CA LYS A 440 -34.07 -0.25 -9.56
C LYS A 440 -32.75 -0.55 -10.28
N TYR A 441 -32.75 -0.58 -11.61
CA TYR A 441 -31.54 -0.85 -12.37
C TYR A 441 -30.54 0.31 -12.29
N TYR A 442 -30.99 1.55 -12.30
CA TYR A 442 -30.13 2.72 -12.16
C TYR A 442 -29.56 2.90 -10.75
N GLU A 443 -30.30 2.59 -9.69
CA GLU A 443 -29.81 2.60 -8.30
C GLU A 443 -28.70 1.57 -8.08
N VAL A 444 -28.83 0.38 -8.68
CA VAL A 444 -27.80 -0.65 -8.61
C VAL A 444 -26.54 -0.19 -9.36
N VAL A 445 -26.66 0.38 -10.56
CA VAL A 445 -25.51 0.93 -11.31
C VAL A 445 -24.88 2.11 -10.56
N PHE A 446 -25.69 3.00 -9.99
CA PHE A 446 -25.26 4.15 -9.20
C PHE A 446 -24.51 3.72 -7.93
N THR A 447 -24.98 2.68 -7.25
CA THR A 447 -24.29 2.09 -6.08
C THR A 447 -22.93 1.49 -6.43
N LEU A 448 -22.73 1.08 -7.69
CA LEU A 448 -21.51 0.45 -8.16
C LEU A 448 -20.52 1.44 -8.78
N ASN A 449 -21.02 2.46 -9.50
CA ASN A 449 -20.25 3.58 -10.02
C ASN A 449 -21.19 4.79 -10.26
N PRO A 450 -21.20 5.79 -9.37
CA PRO A 450 -22.04 6.98 -9.50
C PRO A 450 -21.81 7.80 -10.78
N ASN A 451 -20.59 7.74 -11.31
CA ASN A 451 -20.15 8.46 -12.52
C ASN A 451 -20.35 7.65 -13.81
N TYR A 452 -21.10 6.53 -13.74
CA TYR A 452 -21.34 5.70 -14.91
C TYR A 452 -22.35 6.35 -15.87
N LEU A 453 -21.84 6.90 -16.98
CA LEU A 453 -22.61 7.59 -18.01
C LEU A 453 -23.45 8.76 -17.43
N ASP A 454 -24.75 8.78 -17.66
CA ASP A 454 -25.68 9.80 -17.18
C ASP A 454 -26.64 9.25 -16.10
N VAL A 455 -26.27 8.16 -15.41
CA VAL A 455 -27.16 7.43 -14.49
C VAL A 455 -27.69 8.33 -13.36
N CYS A 456 -26.87 9.25 -12.86
CA CYS A 456 -27.24 10.23 -11.84
C CYS A 456 -28.31 11.21 -12.37
N ALA A 457 -28.10 11.77 -13.57
CA ALA A 457 -29.06 12.68 -14.21
C ALA A 457 -30.40 11.98 -14.52
N ARG A 458 -30.37 10.69 -14.87
CA ARG A 458 -31.57 9.89 -15.11
C ARG A 458 -32.36 9.61 -13.84
N LEU A 459 -31.71 9.23 -12.75
CA LEU A 459 -32.36 9.05 -11.45
C LEU A 459 -33.03 10.36 -10.98
N GLN A 460 -32.37 11.50 -11.16
CA GLN A 460 -32.94 12.82 -10.87
C GLN A 460 -34.19 13.11 -11.72
N ASN A 461 -34.15 12.81 -13.03
CA ASN A 461 -35.28 13.03 -13.92
C ASN A 461 -36.46 12.10 -13.61
N LEU A 462 -36.20 10.83 -13.27
CA LEU A 462 -37.24 9.85 -12.91
C LEU A 462 -37.90 10.17 -11.56
N ASN A 463 -37.12 10.65 -10.58
CA ASN A 463 -37.64 11.08 -9.28
C ASN A 463 -38.48 12.37 -9.37
N ASN A 464 -38.24 13.19 -10.39
CA ASN A 464 -39.00 14.42 -10.65
C ASN A 464 -40.28 14.20 -11.49
N GLN A 465 -40.56 12.98 -11.95
CA GLN A 465 -41.84 12.70 -12.59
C GLN A 465 -42.95 12.54 -11.53
N PRO A 466 -44.08 13.26 -11.66
CA PRO A 466 -45.17 13.15 -10.70
C PRO A 466 -45.76 11.75 -10.75
N SER A 467 -45.44 10.92 -9.76
CA SER A 467 -46.05 9.61 -9.56
C SER A 467 -47.56 9.82 -9.33
N VAL A 468 -48.36 9.42 -10.30
CA VAL A 468 -49.82 9.34 -10.16
C VAL A 468 -50.14 8.14 -9.25
N LEU A 469 -50.81 8.44 -8.13
CA LEU A 469 -51.33 7.54 -7.06
C LEU A 469 -50.29 7.21 -5.97
N THR A 470 -50.52 7.39 -4.66
CA THR A 470 -51.73 7.71 -3.87
C THR A 470 -51.26 8.32 -2.55
N ALA A 471 -51.91 9.39 -2.11
CA ALA A 471 -51.56 10.11 -0.89
C ALA A 471 -51.70 9.25 0.37
N GLN A 472 -50.67 9.28 1.23
CA GLN A 472 -50.83 9.44 2.68
C GLN A 472 -49.52 9.95 3.32
N THR A 473 -49.59 11.22 3.76
CA THR A 473 -48.87 11.86 4.88
C THR A 473 -47.33 11.90 4.89
N GLY A 474 -46.77 13.01 4.40
CA GLY A 474 -46.05 14.01 5.21
C GLY A 474 -44.63 13.69 5.72
N ALA A 475 -43.61 14.23 5.03
CA ALA A 475 -42.54 15.10 5.56
C ALA A 475 -41.47 15.29 4.48
N GLU A 476 -40.92 16.50 4.39
CA GLU A 476 -39.87 16.91 3.46
C GLU A 476 -38.56 16.15 3.71
N ASP A 477 -38.03 15.48 2.69
CA ASP A 477 -36.62 15.05 2.66
C ASP A 477 -36.09 15.28 1.24
N LYS A 478 -35.52 16.47 1.02
CA LYS A 478 -34.89 16.87 -0.25
C LYS A 478 -33.43 16.41 -0.27
N ASP A 479 -33.15 15.49 -1.19
CA ASP A 479 -31.97 15.30 -2.07
C ASP A 479 -30.68 16.13 -1.82
N TRP A 480 -30.24 16.26 -0.57
CA TRP A 480 -29.02 17.01 -0.19
C TRP A 480 -27.73 16.19 -0.42
N TYR A 481 -27.87 14.87 -0.41
CA TYR A 481 -26.76 13.92 -0.38
C TYR A 481 -26.08 13.74 -1.74
N GLY A 482 -26.85 13.71 -2.84
CA GLY A 482 -26.30 13.55 -4.19
C GLY A 482 -25.58 14.80 -4.72
N SER A 483 -26.02 15.98 -4.33
CA SER A 483 -25.41 17.26 -4.74
C SER A 483 -24.07 17.54 -4.04
N LEU A 484 -23.83 16.95 -2.86
CA LEU A 484 -22.61 17.08 -2.07
C LEU A 484 -21.41 16.37 -2.72
N ILE A 485 -21.65 15.17 -3.22
CA ILE A 485 -20.61 14.27 -3.76
C ILE A 485 -20.02 14.83 -5.06
N LEU A 486 -20.86 15.35 -5.94
CA LEU A 486 -20.45 15.86 -7.26
C LEU A 486 -19.51 17.07 -7.19
N GLU A 487 -19.56 17.85 -6.11
CA GLU A 487 -18.76 19.07 -5.98
C GLU A 487 -17.46 18.85 -5.18
N LEU A 488 -17.45 17.93 -4.22
CA LEU A 488 -16.24 17.57 -3.45
C LEU A 488 -15.19 16.84 -4.30
N LEU A 489 -15.61 16.19 -5.38
CA LEU A 489 -14.75 15.52 -6.36
C LEU A 489 -14.04 16.49 -7.34
N SER A 490 -14.32 17.79 -7.27
CA SER A 490 -13.67 18.80 -8.11
C SER A 490 -12.27 19.21 -7.60
N PRO A 491 -11.32 19.58 -8.50
CA PRO A 491 -9.98 20.02 -8.12
C PRO A 491 -10.01 21.19 -7.12
N VAL A 492 -9.12 21.17 -6.11
CA VAL A 492 -9.07 22.18 -5.02
C VAL A 492 -9.05 23.63 -5.55
N SER A 493 -8.41 23.87 -6.69
CA SER A 493 -8.30 25.18 -7.34
C SER A 493 -9.59 25.69 -8.01
N GLN A 494 -10.60 24.83 -8.17
CA GLN A 494 -11.90 25.14 -8.78
C GLN A 494 -13.05 25.20 -7.77
N ARG A 495 -12.78 24.94 -6.48
CA ARG A 495 -13.71 25.12 -5.37
C ARG A 495 -13.83 26.62 -5.08
N GLY A 496 -14.59 27.34 -5.90
CA GLY A 496 -14.81 28.78 -5.78
C GLY A 496 -15.60 29.13 -4.53
N PHE A 497 -14.93 29.35 -3.41
CA PHE A 497 -15.53 29.83 -2.16
C PHE A 497 -15.68 31.34 -2.21
N ASP A 498 -16.78 31.84 -2.79
CA ASP A 498 -17.15 33.26 -2.67
C ASP A 498 -18.17 33.41 -1.52
N LEU A 499 -17.72 33.96 -0.39
CA LEU A 499 -18.47 34.07 0.87
C LEU A 499 -19.47 35.24 0.90
N ALA A 500 -20.01 35.63 -0.25
CA ALA A 500 -20.89 36.78 -0.36
C ALA A 500 -22.24 36.38 -0.96
N GLN A 501 -23.29 36.47 -0.12
CA GLN A 501 -24.73 36.35 -0.45
C GLN A 501 -25.23 34.89 -0.55
N GLN A 502 -26.38 34.46 -0.02
CA GLN A 502 -27.58 35.06 0.56
C GLN A 502 -28.41 33.90 1.16
N ASP A 503 -29.01 34.04 2.34
CA ASP A 503 -30.48 34.09 2.53
C ASP A 503 -30.86 34.13 4.03
N THR A 504 -31.82 35.00 4.36
CA THR A 504 -32.08 35.51 5.71
C THR A 504 -33.16 34.77 6.50
N THR A 505 -33.07 33.44 6.56
CA THR A 505 -33.73 32.67 7.64
C THR A 505 -32.64 31.98 8.45
N ALA A 506 -31.99 32.75 9.33
CA ALA A 506 -30.87 32.29 10.13
C ALA A 506 -31.30 31.15 11.07
N HIS A 507 -30.97 29.92 10.68
CA HIS A 507 -31.00 28.77 11.58
C HIS A 507 -29.96 29.01 12.70
N PRO A 508 -30.17 28.59 13.97
CA PRO A 508 -29.23 28.87 15.06
C PRO A 508 -27.77 28.43 14.78
N ARG A 509 -27.59 27.45 13.89
CA ARG A 509 -26.29 26.93 13.44
C ARG A 509 -25.54 27.84 12.45
N THR A 510 -26.22 28.80 11.80
CA THR A 510 -25.62 29.73 10.82
C THR A 510 -24.80 30.87 11.46
N THR A 511 -25.08 31.20 12.73
CA THR A 511 -24.36 32.25 13.49
C THR A 511 -22.94 31.88 13.91
N GLU A 512 -22.51 30.62 13.73
CA GLU A 512 -21.17 30.10 14.10
C GLU A 512 -20.11 30.25 12.97
N LEU A 513 -20.42 30.96 11.88
CA LEU A 513 -19.59 31.08 10.67
C LEU A 513 -18.55 32.23 10.71
N THR A 514 -18.60 33.10 11.73
CA THR A 514 -17.80 34.34 11.79
C THR A 514 -16.33 34.18 12.22
N SER A 515 -15.86 32.98 12.61
CA SER A 515 -14.47 32.74 13.09
C SER A 515 -13.64 31.72 12.29
N VAL A 516 -14.12 31.29 11.12
CA VAL A 516 -13.56 30.15 10.37
C VAL A 516 -12.10 30.33 9.94
N ALA A 517 -11.68 31.55 9.58
CA ALA A 517 -10.31 31.79 9.09
C ALA A 517 -9.24 31.72 10.19
N GLU A 518 -9.49 32.36 11.34
CA GLU A 518 -8.59 32.33 12.50
C GLU A 518 -8.49 30.92 13.09
N HIS A 519 -9.64 30.24 13.18
CA HIS A 519 -9.74 28.85 13.62
C HIS A 519 -8.94 27.89 12.73
N ARG A 520 -9.09 28.03 11.40
CA ARG A 520 -8.32 27.24 10.43
C ARG A 520 -6.82 27.46 10.58
N GLN A 521 -6.38 28.71 10.75
CA GLN A 521 -4.96 29.02 10.91
C GLN A 521 -4.38 28.40 12.19
N ARG A 522 -5.13 28.42 13.29
CA ARG A 522 -4.76 27.75 14.54
C ARG A 522 -4.60 26.24 14.35
N LEU A 523 -5.60 25.56 13.79
CA LEU A 523 -5.54 24.11 13.59
C LEU A 523 -4.43 23.68 12.62
N LEU A 524 -4.16 24.44 11.56
CA LEU A 524 -3.00 24.18 10.68
C LEU A 524 -1.67 24.29 11.43
N SER A 525 -1.56 25.21 12.39
CA SER A 525 -0.35 25.32 13.23
C SER A 525 -0.17 24.10 14.14
N ILE A 526 -1.26 23.55 14.69
CA ILE A 526 -1.25 22.32 15.48
C ILE A 526 -0.82 21.13 14.62
N ILE A 527 -1.41 20.99 13.42
CA ILE A 527 -1.08 19.89 12.48
C ILE A 527 0.41 19.90 12.13
N ALA A 528 1.00 21.07 11.89
CA ALA A 528 2.42 21.22 11.56
C ALA A 528 3.35 20.91 12.75
N GLU A 529 2.91 21.20 13.98
CA GLU A 529 3.70 21.01 15.20
C GLU A 529 3.71 19.55 15.69
N PHE A 530 2.61 18.82 15.49
CA PHE A 530 2.40 17.50 16.09
C PHE A 530 2.73 16.30 15.20
N ALA A 531 3.13 16.50 13.93
CA ALA A 531 3.54 15.47 12.95
C ALA A 531 3.03 14.05 13.34
N LEU A 532 1.71 13.85 13.19
CA LEU A 532 0.90 12.76 13.77
C LEU A 532 1.18 11.38 13.15
N ASP A 533 2.46 11.03 12.99
CA ASP A 533 2.92 9.72 12.56
C ASP A 533 3.17 8.86 13.81
N SER A 534 2.66 7.62 13.77
CA SER A 534 2.82 6.54 14.74
C SER A 534 1.84 6.49 15.94
N VAL A 535 0.70 5.84 15.73
CA VAL A 535 0.04 5.08 16.80
C VAL A 535 -0.37 3.72 16.24
N ASP A 536 0.54 2.75 16.32
CA ASP A 536 0.28 1.36 15.97
C ASP A 536 0.83 0.45 17.08
N LYS A 537 -0.01 -0.48 17.54
CA LYS A 537 0.20 -1.71 18.37
C LYS A 537 -0.72 -1.80 19.59
N VAL A 538 -1.57 -2.84 19.63
CA VAL A 538 -2.09 -3.46 20.87
C VAL A 538 -2.43 -4.96 20.67
N ALA A 539 -2.26 -5.77 21.72
CA ALA A 539 -2.79 -7.14 21.90
C ALA A 539 -3.38 -7.34 23.32
N ASP A 540 -4.54 -8.03 23.38
CA ASP A 540 -5.25 -8.83 24.42
C ASP A 540 -5.29 -8.45 25.93
N ALA A 541 -6.35 -8.60 26.76
CA ALA A 541 -7.78 -8.98 26.63
C ALA A 541 -8.60 -8.91 27.98
N LYS A 542 -9.93 -8.62 27.86
CA LYS A 542 -11.24 -9.01 28.54
C LYS A 542 -12.01 -8.57 29.84
N LEU A 543 -13.26 -8.06 29.62
CA LEU A 543 -14.45 -7.67 30.44
C LEU A 543 -15.42 -6.96 29.46
N ASP A 544 -16.73 -7.12 29.64
CA ASP A 544 -17.69 -7.59 28.61
C ASP A 544 -18.13 -6.60 27.49
N TYR A 545 -17.21 -5.77 27.03
CA TYR A 545 -17.01 -5.42 25.63
C TYR A 545 -16.06 -6.46 25.02
N ASP A 546 -16.31 -6.97 23.81
CA ASP A 546 -15.31 -7.85 23.20
C ASP A 546 -14.04 -7.05 22.84
N VAL A 547 -12.88 -7.69 22.97
CA VAL A 547 -11.58 -7.10 22.59
C VAL A 547 -11.62 -6.60 21.13
N ALA A 548 -12.43 -7.26 20.29
CA ALA A 548 -12.65 -6.87 18.93
C ALA A 548 -13.35 -5.50 18.79
N ALA A 549 -14.11 -5.00 19.76
CA ALA A 549 -14.71 -3.66 19.73
C ALA A 549 -13.65 -2.55 19.93
N TYR A 550 -12.75 -2.73 20.88
CA TYR A 550 -11.64 -1.78 21.11
C TYR A 550 -10.54 -1.90 20.06
N MET A 551 -10.28 -3.11 19.53
CA MET A 551 -9.47 -3.28 18.33
C MET A 551 -10.13 -2.69 17.09
N ARG A 552 -11.45 -2.83 16.90
CA ARG A 552 -12.20 -2.14 15.82
C ARG A 552 -12.10 -0.63 15.97
N TYR A 553 -12.06 -0.12 17.21
CA TYR A 553 -11.86 1.28 17.49
C TYR A 553 -10.43 1.72 17.18
N ASP A 554 -9.37 1.00 17.57
CA ASP A 554 -7.98 1.42 17.25
C ASP A 554 -7.55 1.08 15.81
N CYS A 555 -8.16 0.09 15.16
CA CYS A 555 -7.86 -0.38 13.79
C CYS A 555 -9.02 -0.07 12.83
N SER A 556 -9.69 1.06 13.02
CA SER A 556 -10.95 1.35 12.33
C SER A 556 -10.78 1.57 10.82
N VAL A 557 -11.89 1.48 10.10
CA VAL A 557 -11.93 1.82 8.68
C VAL A 557 -11.57 3.31 8.48
N PRO A 558 -11.00 3.70 7.31
CA PRO A 558 -10.48 5.06 7.08
C PRO A 558 -11.46 6.20 7.44
N GLU A 559 -12.77 5.94 7.32
CA GLU A 559 -13.85 6.85 7.65
C GLU A 559 -13.92 7.21 9.14
N ASP A 560 -13.73 6.22 10.02
CA ASP A 560 -13.78 6.43 11.47
C ASP A 560 -12.47 7.06 11.97
N GLU A 561 -11.33 6.73 11.35
CA GLU A 561 -10.05 7.40 11.63
C GLU A 561 -10.05 8.88 11.23
N ALA A 562 -10.80 9.25 10.19
CA ALA A 562 -10.98 10.65 9.81
C ALA A 562 -11.67 11.45 10.94
N LYS A 563 -12.75 10.88 11.51
CA LYS A 563 -13.51 11.50 12.61
C LYS A 563 -12.63 11.68 13.86
N LYS A 564 -11.88 10.65 14.23
CA LYS A 564 -10.96 10.68 15.38
C LYS A 564 -9.82 11.66 15.20
N SER A 565 -9.25 11.73 13.98
CA SER A 565 -8.18 12.68 13.68
C SER A 565 -8.66 14.12 13.77
N LEU A 566 -9.86 14.41 13.27
CA LEU A 566 -10.43 15.75 13.35
C LEU A 566 -10.76 16.17 14.79
N GLU A 567 -11.35 15.27 15.59
CA GLU A 567 -11.60 15.52 17.02
C GLU A 567 -10.28 15.76 17.77
N LEU A 568 -9.28 14.91 17.53
CA LEU A 568 -7.96 14.99 18.17
C LEU A 568 -7.28 16.35 17.94
N VAL A 569 -7.27 16.84 16.70
CA VAL A 569 -6.64 18.12 16.35
C VAL A 569 -7.36 19.29 17.02
N ASN A 570 -8.69 19.22 17.09
CA ASN A 570 -9.47 20.23 17.81
C ASN A 570 -9.20 20.20 19.32
N MET A 571 -9.01 19.01 19.90
CA MET A 571 -8.65 18.85 21.31
C MET A 571 -7.26 19.43 21.62
N LEU A 572 -6.26 19.16 20.79
CA LEU A 572 -4.90 19.72 20.92
C LEU A 572 -4.90 21.26 20.85
N ASP A 573 -5.70 21.83 19.96
CA ASP A 573 -5.91 23.28 19.90
C ASP A 573 -6.50 23.84 21.20
N CYS A 574 -7.49 23.16 21.81
CA CYS A 574 -8.02 23.55 23.11
C CYS A 574 -6.96 23.52 24.21
N ILE A 575 -6.13 22.46 24.27
CA ILE A 575 -5.03 22.36 25.25
C ILE A 575 -4.11 23.56 25.14
N LYS A 576 -3.70 23.90 23.91
CA LYS A 576 -2.75 24.98 23.66
C LYS A 576 -3.34 26.36 23.96
N HIS A 577 -4.63 26.55 23.68
CA HIS A 577 -5.29 27.84 23.84
C HIS A 577 -5.67 28.17 25.28
N TYR A 578 -6.13 27.18 26.04
CA TYR A 578 -6.64 27.37 27.40
C TYR A 578 -5.64 26.94 28.50
N GLY A 579 -4.55 26.27 28.12
CA GLY A 579 -3.49 25.86 29.04
C GLY A 579 -2.55 27.00 29.46
N PRO A 580 -1.41 26.67 30.10
CA PRO A 580 -0.89 25.31 30.33
C PRO A 580 -1.69 24.55 31.40
N PHE A 581 -1.72 23.22 31.25
CA PHE A 581 -2.33 22.29 32.22
C PHE A 581 -1.24 21.43 32.86
N GLY A 582 -1.39 21.12 34.14
CA GLY A 582 -0.45 20.29 34.90
C GLY A 582 -0.97 18.88 35.17
N LYS A 583 -2.30 18.69 35.33
CA LYS A 583 -2.86 17.40 35.75
C LYS A 583 -4.27 17.16 35.19
N SER A 584 -4.39 16.13 34.35
CA SER A 584 -5.63 15.84 33.62
C SER A 584 -6.33 14.55 34.04
N LEU A 585 -7.64 14.48 33.81
CA LEU A 585 -8.44 13.25 33.88
C LEU A 585 -9.27 13.09 32.60
N ASP A 586 -9.19 11.94 31.95
CA ASP A 586 -10.09 11.58 30.83
C ASP A 586 -11.20 10.62 31.31
N ILE A 587 -12.46 10.97 31.05
CA ILE A 587 -13.66 10.19 31.38
C ILE A 587 -14.06 9.34 30.17
N GLY A 588 -14.20 8.03 30.38
CA GLY A 588 -14.39 7.05 29.32
C GLY A 588 -13.10 6.81 28.55
N ALA A 589 -12.00 6.58 29.29
CA ALA A 589 -10.65 6.54 28.73
C ALA A 589 -10.43 5.41 27.71
N ALA A 590 -11.27 4.37 27.69
CA ALA A 590 -11.26 3.28 26.70
C ALA A 590 -9.84 2.74 26.43
N THR A 591 -9.32 2.93 25.21
CA THR A 591 -7.99 2.45 24.79
C THR A 591 -6.82 3.30 25.27
N GLY A 592 -7.06 4.30 26.12
CA GLY A 592 -6.04 5.21 26.65
C GLY A 592 -5.52 6.24 25.66
N ARG A 593 -6.20 6.45 24.52
CA ARG A 593 -5.77 7.37 23.43
C ARG A 593 -5.45 8.77 23.94
N TYR A 594 -6.36 9.39 24.70
CA TYR A 594 -6.21 10.77 25.17
C TYR A 594 -5.27 10.92 26.37
N PRO A 595 -5.35 10.10 27.44
CA PRO A 595 -4.38 10.17 28.52
C PRO A 595 -2.94 9.96 28.07
N THR A 596 -2.69 9.04 27.12
CA THR A 596 -1.36 8.79 26.58
C THR A 596 -0.82 10.02 25.84
N LEU A 597 -1.64 10.64 25.00
CA LEU A 597 -1.29 11.87 24.30
C LEU A 597 -0.99 13.02 25.28
N LEU A 598 -1.84 13.22 26.29
CA LEU A 598 -1.66 14.25 27.30
C LEU A 598 -0.35 14.05 28.08
N ALA A 599 -0.02 12.81 28.43
CA ALA A 599 1.25 12.46 29.08
C ALA A 599 2.47 12.78 28.20
N GLN A 600 2.37 12.55 26.88
CA GLN A 600 3.42 12.95 25.92
C GLN A 600 3.61 14.48 25.86
N GLN A 601 2.57 15.26 26.21
CA GLN A 601 2.66 16.72 26.36
C GLN A 601 3.20 17.19 27.71
N GLY A 602 3.66 16.26 28.57
CA GLY A 602 4.18 16.57 29.90
C GLY A 602 3.09 16.83 30.95
N ILE A 603 1.82 16.55 30.65
CA ILE A 603 0.70 16.68 31.58
C ILE A 603 0.61 15.39 32.40
N GLN A 604 0.45 15.49 33.72
CA GLN A 604 0.22 14.31 34.54
C GLN A 604 -1.19 13.75 34.27
N ALA A 605 -1.30 12.75 33.40
CA ALA A 605 -2.56 12.26 32.90
C ALA A 605 -3.14 11.08 33.69
N PHE A 606 -4.46 11.12 33.90
CA PHE A 606 -5.27 10.07 34.50
C PHE A 606 -6.38 9.69 33.52
N GLY A 607 -6.84 8.44 33.58
CA GLY A 607 -8.01 7.98 32.84
C GLY A 607 -8.96 7.23 33.76
N VAL A 608 -10.26 7.41 33.57
CA VAL A 608 -11.30 6.63 34.24
C VAL A 608 -12.22 6.00 33.24
N ASP A 609 -12.56 4.73 33.45
CA ASP A 609 -13.54 4.03 32.64
C ASP A 609 -14.44 3.16 33.54
N LEU A 610 -15.71 3.03 33.18
CA LEU A 610 -16.67 2.20 33.91
C LEU A 610 -16.28 0.72 33.79
N GLU A 611 -15.78 0.35 32.62
CA GLU A 611 -15.43 -1.02 32.29
C GLU A 611 -14.03 -1.36 32.79
N PRO A 612 -13.89 -2.32 33.73
CA PRO A 612 -12.58 -2.72 34.22
C PRO A 612 -11.65 -3.22 33.10
N MET A 613 -12.22 -3.61 31.96
CA MET A 613 -11.43 -3.99 30.80
C MET A 613 -10.68 -2.89 30.11
N ALA A 614 -11.39 -1.80 29.84
CA ALA A 614 -10.81 -0.66 29.16
C ALA A 614 -9.57 -0.20 29.95
N VAL A 615 -9.70 -0.17 31.27
CA VAL A 615 -8.62 0.13 32.22
C VAL A 615 -7.44 -0.83 32.09
N GLU A 616 -7.68 -2.14 32.06
CA GLU A 616 -6.60 -3.13 31.92
C GLU A 616 -5.89 -3.03 30.56
N TYR A 617 -6.67 -2.93 29.49
CA TYR A 617 -6.16 -2.75 28.12
C TYR A 617 -5.32 -1.47 27.99
N ALA A 618 -5.82 -0.34 28.50
CA ALA A 618 -5.11 0.93 28.46
C ALA A 618 -3.77 0.88 29.23
N ARG A 619 -3.72 0.18 30.38
CA ARG A 619 -2.49 -0.03 31.14
C ARG A 619 -1.45 -0.86 30.37
N GLN A 620 -1.90 -1.87 29.62
CA GLN A 620 -1.03 -2.77 28.86
C GLN A 620 -0.45 -2.11 27.59
N LYS A 621 -1.16 -1.13 27.00
CA LYS A 621 -0.74 -0.40 25.79
C LYS A 621 0.50 0.51 25.96
N SER A 622 0.96 0.74 27.19
CA SER A 622 1.89 1.83 27.52
C SER A 622 3.36 1.58 27.10
N ASN A 623 3.94 2.49 26.29
CA ASN A 623 5.34 2.50 25.84
C ASN A 623 6.30 3.21 26.82
N GLY A 624 6.59 2.63 27.99
CA GLY A 624 7.68 3.11 28.87
C GLY A 624 7.39 4.40 29.66
N ALA A 625 8.43 5.17 29.99
CA ALA A 625 8.57 6.04 31.20
C ALA A 625 7.56 7.19 31.47
N LEU A 626 6.47 7.36 30.71
CA LEU A 626 5.45 8.41 30.87
C LEU A 626 4.03 7.81 31.02
N ASN A 627 3.86 6.89 31.97
CA ASN A 627 2.61 6.12 32.10
C ASN A 627 1.46 6.94 32.72
N PRO A 628 0.31 7.07 32.03
CA PRO A 628 -0.92 7.59 32.63
C PRO A 628 -1.46 6.65 33.70
N ASN A 629 -2.16 7.21 34.68
CA ASN A 629 -2.80 6.43 35.75
C ASN A 629 -4.27 6.13 35.39
N PHE A 630 -4.57 4.87 35.09
CA PHE A 630 -5.94 4.44 34.78
C PHE A 630 -6.66 3.88 36.01
N HIS A 631 -7.93 4.24 36.19
CA HIS A 631 -8.80 3.83 37.30
C HIS A 631 -10.12 3.28 36.75
N GLN A 632 -10.66 2.25 37.41
CA GLN A 632 -12.05 1.87 37.17
C GLN A 632 -12.95 2.81 37.99
N GLY A 633 -14.00 3.36 37.38
CA GLY A 633 -14.94 4.23 38.08
C GLY A 633 -16.12 4.66 37.22
N ASP A 634 -17.23 4.97 37.87
CA ASP A 634 -18.42 5.52 37.23
C ASP A 634 -18.30 7.04 37.09
N ALA A 635 -18.62 7.59 35.92
CA ALA A 635 -18.60 9.04 35.69
C ALA A 635 -19.57 9.81 36.61
N ARG A 636 -20.60 9.13 37.14
CA ARG A 636 -21.59 9.69 38.09
C ARG A 636 -21.07 9.71 39.54
N ALA A 637 -19.94 9.06 39.81
CA ALA A 637 -19.30 9.01 41.12
C ALA A 637 -17.79 8.78 40.95
N LEU A 638 -17.07 9.83 40.57
CA LEU A 638 -15.67 9.75 40.18
C LEU A 638 -14.78 9.35 41.39
N PRO A 639 -13.90 8.34 41.25
CA PRO A 639 -13.08 7.81 42.34
C PRO A 639 -11.86 8.68 42.66
N PHE A 640 -12.05 10.00 42.68
CA PHE A 640 -11.01 11.00 42.90
C PHE A 640 -11.44 12.02 43.94
N GLU A 641 -10.46 12.64 44.58
CA GLU A 641 -10.72 13.71 45.54
C GLU A 641 -11.25 14.96 44.85
N SER A 642 -11.87 15.84 45.64
CA SER A 642 -12.29 17.15 45.15
C SER A 642 -11.06 18.00 44.78
N THR A 643 -11.19 18.85 43.76
CA THR A 643 -10.16 19.83 43.37
C THR A 643 -8.77 19.21 43.07
N GLN A 644 -8.74 18.14 42.30
CA GLN A 644 -7.53 17.39 41.98
C GLN A 644 -6.96 17.70 40.58
N PHE A 645 -7.81 18.11 39.63
CA PHE A 645 -7.44 18.25 38.21
C PHE A 645 -7.64 19.68 37.73
N ASP A 646 -6.78 20.14 36.82
CA ASP A 646 -6.93 21.41 36.12
C ASP A 646 -7.50 21.25 34.70
N LEU A 647 -7.50 20.02 34.17
CA LEU A 647 -8.17 19.63 32.94
C LEU A 647 -8.96 18.32 33.13
N ILE A 648 -10.24 18.30 32.72
CA ILE A 648 -11.01 17.05 32.58
C ILE A 648 -11.48 16.92 31.13
N THR A 649 -11.19 15.80 30.48
CA THR A 649 -11.67 15.49 29.12
C THR A 649 -12.74 14.39 29.14
N CYS A 650 -13.67 14.42 28.20
CA CYS A 650 -14.68 13.39 27.98
C CYS A 650 -14.93 13.29 26.47
N MET A 651 -14.18 12.41 25.82
CA MET A 651 -13.94 12.49 24.38
C MET A 651 -14.67 11.41 23.58
N MET A 652 -14.67 11.50 22.24
CA MET A 652 -15.30 10.58 21.29
C MET A 652 -16.77 10.22 21.62
N GLY A 653 -17.51 11.18 22.18
CA GLY A 653 -18.91 11.07 22.53
C GLY A 653 -19.23 10.04 23.62
N THR A 654 -18.29 9.82 24.55
CA THR A 654 -18.53 9.13 25.83
C THR A 654 -19.80 9.62 26.53
N ALA A 655 -20.11 10.92 26.46
CA ALA A 655 -21.31 11.49 27.08
C ALA A 655 -22.64 10.90 26.57
N ALA A 656 -22.67 10.28 25.38
CA ALA A 656 -23.86 9.63 24.82
C ALA A 656 -24.06 8.18 25.32
N HIS A 657 -23.12 7.64 26.11
CA HIS A 657 -23.17 6.26 26.60
C HIS A 657 -23.93 6.09 27.91
N PHE A 658 -24.15 7.16 28.66
CA PHE A 658 -24.98 7.14 29.85
C PHE A 658 -26.32 7.86 29.60
N PRO A 659 -27.38 7.54 30.37
CA PRO A 659 -28.70 8.16 30.21
C PRO A 659 -28.63 9.68 30.27
N ARG A 660 -29.42 10.35 29.43
CA ARG A 660 -29.45 11.83 29.39
C ARG A 660 -29.75 12.44 30.77
N GLU A 661 -30.64 11.82 31.55
CA GLU A 661 -30.97 12.30 32.90
C GLU A 661 -29.79 12.29 33.89
N ASP A 662 -28.75 11.50 33.63
CA ASP A 662 -27.58 11.38 34.49
C ASP A 662 -26.50 12.43 34.18
N PHE A 663 -26.59 13.13 33.04
CA PHE A 663 -25.59 14.12 32.64
C PHE A 663 -25.40 15.27 33.65
N PRO A 664 -26.44 15.82 34.30
CA PRO A 664 -26.26 16.80 35.38
C PRO A 664 -25.43 16.25 36.56
N THR A 665 -25.59 14.96 36.90
CA THR A 665 -24.82 14.30 37.95
C THR A 665 -23.35 14.17 37.57
N VAL A 666 -23.08 13.76 36.32
CA VAL A 666 -21.71 13.70 35.77
C VAL A 666 -21.06 15.08 35.78
N MET A 667 -21.79 16.12 35.36
CA MET A 667 -21.30 17.51 35.40
C MET A 667 -20.99 18.00 36.83
N SER A 668 -21.78 17.60 37.83
CA SER A 668 -21.50 17.88 39.24
C SER A 668 -20.21 17.21 39.71
N GLU A 669 -19.96 15.96 39.30
CA GLU A 669 -18.71 15.25 39.63
C GLU A 669 -17.49 15.86 38.93
N ILE A 670 -17.62 16.24 37.66
CA ILE A 670 -16.59 17.02 36.93
C ILE A 670 -16.30 18.32 37.69
N HIS A 671 -17.33 19.04 38.11
CA HIS A 671 -17.18 20.28 38.87
C HIS A 671 -16.47 20.02 40.20
N ARG A 672 -16.82 18.95 40.93
CA ARG A 672 -16.19 18.58 42.20
C ARG A 672 -14.70 18.30 42.04
N CYS A 673 -14.33 17.51 41.03
CA CYS A 673 -12.95 17.08 40.79
C CYS A 673 -12.06 18.19 40.21
N LEU A 674 -12.61 19.19 39.53
CA LEU A 674 -11.86 20.34 39.01
C LEU A 674 -11.42 21.31 40.12
N VAL A 675 -10.22 21.86 40.01
CA VAL A 675 -9.80 23.05 40.77
C VAL A 675 -10.59 24.29 40.30
N PRO A 676 -10.78 25.32 41.16
CA PRO A 676 -11.31 26.60 40.70
C PRO A 676 -10.47 27.15 39.53
N GLY A 677 -11.14 27.60 38.46
CA GLY A 677 -10.48 28.01 37.22
C GLY A 677 -10.05 26.88 36.28
N GLY A 678 -10.19 25.62 36.69
CA GLY A 678 -9.92 24.44 35.84
C GLY A 678 -10.94 24.28 34.72
N PHE A 679 -10.54 23.57 33.66
CA PHE A 679 -11.31 23.41 32.43
C PHE A 679 -11.82 21.99 32.24
N CYS A 680 -12.99 21.86 31.61
CA CYS A 680 -13.46 20.60 31.05
C CYS A 680 -13.74 20.73 29.56
N VAL A 681 -13.34 19.70 28.80
CA VAL A 681 -13.58 19.57 27.36
C VAL A 681 -14.39 18.29 27.12
N ILE A 682 -15.60 18.43 26.58
CA ILE A 682 -16.49 17.30 26.28
C ILE A 682 -16.78 17.30 24.80
N SER A 683 -16.42 16.25 24.07
CA SER A 683 -16.87 16.07 22.68
C SER A 683 -18.02 15.07 22.65
N THR A 684 -19.15 15.42 22.03
CA THR A 684 -20.32 14.53 21.92
C THR A 684 -21.17 14.81 20.69
N TRP A 685 -22.05 13.88 20.35
CA TRP A 685 -23.01 14.04 19.27
C TRP A 685 -24.17 14.93 19.69
N ASP A 686 -24.69 15.70 18.74
CA ASP A 686 -25.93 16.45 18.89
C ASP A 686 -27.14 15.50 18.75
N ILE A 687 -28.24 15.76 19.46
CA ILE A 687 -29.47 14.93 19.39
C ILE A 687 -30.07 14.92 17.97
N GLU A 688 -29.89 16.01 17.23
CA GLU A 688 -30.37 16.17 15.86
C GLU A 688 -29.45 15.49 14.83
N CYS A 689 -28.37 14.85 15.29
CA CYS A 689 -27.43 14.14 14.44
C CYS A 689 -28.06 12.84 13.88
N PRO A 690 -28.00 12.62 12.55
CA PRO A 690 -28.41 11.34 11.97
C PRO A 690 -27.53 10.21 12.51
N HIS A 691 -28.14 9.12 12.97
CA HIS A 691 -27.43 7.97 13.57
C HIS A 691 -26.36 7.36 12.63
N LEU A 692 -26.46 7.58 11.31
CA LEU A 692 -25.51 7.11 10.30
C LEU A 692 -24.11 7.74 10.37
N THR A 693 -23.91 8.83 11.12
CA THR A 693 -22.60 9.50 11.21
C THR A 693 -21.80 9.14 12.46
N TYR A 694 -22.39 8.33 13.35
CA TYR A 694 -21.71 7.67 14.46
C TYR A 694 -20.65 6.68 13.94
N LEU A 695 -19.73 6.27 14.82
CA LEU A 695 -18.67 5.32 14.46
C LEU A 695 -19.25 4.01 13.90
N SER A 696 -18.58 3.42 12.91
CA SER A 696 -18.98 2.17 12.26
C SER A 696 -18.98 0.97 13.21
N ILE A 697 -18.32 1.09 14.36
CA ILE A 697 -18.23 0.04 15.38
C ILE A 697 -19.59 -0.28 16.04
N TYR A 698 -20.51 0.69 16.04
CA TYR A 698 -21.81 0.59 16.70
C TYR A 698 -22.89 0.02 15.77
N SER A 699 -23.76 -0.84 16.31
CA SER A 699 -24.96 -1.32 15.64
C SER A 699 -25.96 -0.18 15.43
N HIS A 700 -26.92 -0.37 14.52
CA HIS A 700 -27.97 0.63 14.27
C HIS A 700 -28.80 0.93 15.54
N GLU A 701 -29.11 -0.11 16.32
CA GLU A 701 -29.82 0.02 17.60
C GLU A 701 -28.98 0.79 18.64
N GLN A 702 -27.68 0.50 18.72
CA GLN A 702 -26.77 1.23 19.61
C GLN A 702 -26.64 2.70 19.22
N LYS A 703 -26.53 2.99 17.91
CA LYS A 703 -26.47 4.37 17.40
C LYS A 703 -27.75 5.14 17.72
N GLU A 704 -28.90 4.50 17.60
CA GLU A 704 -30.19 5.12 17.96
C GLU A 704 -30.34 5.33 19.46
N LEU A 705 -29.90 4.38 20.30
CA LEU A 705 -29.86 4.55 21.75
C LEU A 705 -28.93 5.73 22.15
N MET A 706 -27.74 5.79 21.56
CA MET A 706 -26.81 6.90 21.80
C MET A 706 -27.39 8.24 21.33
N ARG A 707 -28.14 8.27 20.22
CA ARG A 707 -28.85 9.48 19.75
C ARG A 707 -29.92 9.93 20.75
N GLN A 708 -30.63 9.01 21.38
CA GLN A 708 -31.61 9.32 22.43
C GLN A 708 -30.94 9.89 23.69
N ASN A 709 -29.73 9.44 24.01
CA ASN A 709 -28.94 9.94 25.14
C ASN A 709 -28.18 11.26 24.85
N ALA A 710 -27.85 11.52 23.58
CA ALA A 710 -27.12 12.71 23.13
C ALA A 710 -27.76 14.02 23.63
N ILE A 711 -27.01 15.10 23.80
CA ILE A 711 -27.52 16.33 24.42
C ILE A 711 -27.44 17.47 23.44
N SER A 712 -28.50 18.28 23.35
CA SER A 712 -28.49 19.46 22.50
C SER A 712 -27.52 20.52 23.04
N ARG A 713 -26.89 21.30 22.15
CA ARG A 713 -25.99 22.40 22.55
C ARG A 713 -26.66 23.44 23.47
N ALA A 714 -27.95 23.66 23.27
CA ALA A 714 -28.73 24.58 24.11
C ALA A 714 -28.91 24.03 25.53
N ASP A 715 -29.21 22.74 25.66
CA ASP A 715 -29.39 22.10 26.98
C ASP A 715 -28.05 21.94 27.70
N VAL A 716 -26.98 21.57 27.00
CA VAL A 716 -25.66 21.37 27.60
C VAL A 716 -25.15 22.67 28.25
N SER A 717 -25.36 23.81 27.59
CA SER A 717 -25.01 25.13 28.12
C SER A 717 -25.77 25.46 29.41
N ARG A 718 -27.07 25.17 29.42
CA ARG A 718 -27.94 25.42 30.57
C ARG A 718 -27.55 24.54 31.76
N ILE A 719 -27.26 23.27 31.51
CA ILE A 719 -26.83 22.31 32.53
C ILE A 719 -25.47 22.73 33.10
N ALA A 720 -24.51 23.09 32.24
CA ALA A 720 -23.19 23.55 32.67
C ALA A 720 -23.30 24.80 33.57
N ALA A 721 -24.06 25.81 33.16
CA ALA A 721 -24.27 27.02 33.96
C ALA A 721 -24.94 26.70 35.32
N ALA A 722 -25.95 25.82 35.34
CA ALA A 722 -26.61 25.38 36.57
C ALA A 722 -25.66 24.67 37.55
N GLN A 723 -24.59 24.04 37.03
CA GLN A 723 -23.55 23.37 37.82
C GLN A 723 -22.36 24.27 38.18
N GLY A 724 -22.44 25.58 37.91
CA GLY A 724 -21.39 26.54 38.29
C GLY A 724 -20.26 26.70 37.27
N PHE A 725 -20.46 26.28 36.03
CA PHE A 725 -19.50 26.51 34.95
C PHE A 725 -19.80 27.76 34.12
N VAL A 726 -18.74 28.38 33.60
CA VAL A 726 -18.82 29.27 32.43
C VAL A 726 -18.62 28.42 31.18
N VAL A 727 -19.50 28.58 30.20
CA VAL A 727 -19.28 28.06 28.85
C VAL A 727 -18.38 29.04 28.11
N GLU A 728 -17.14 28.64 27.88
CA GLU A 728 -16.15 29.46 27.16
C GLU A 728 -16.35 29.33 25.64
N GLU A 729 -16.60 28.11 25.16
CA GLU A 729 -16.75 27.84 23.74
C GLU A 729 -17.60 26.58 23.51
N ILE A 730 -18.46 26.60 22.48
CA ILE A 730 -19.05 25.40 21.88
C ILE A 730 -18.62 25.36 20.43
N ARG A 731 -17.89 24.32 20.06
CA ARG A 731 -17.28 24.17 18.76
C ARG A 731 -17.93 23.02 18.01
N GLY A 732 -18.69 23.31 16.96
CA GLY A 732 -19.20 22.28 16.06
C GLY A 732 -18.07 21.58 15.29
N VAL A 733 -18.14 20.26 15.18
CA VAL A 733 -17.30 19.38 14.36
C VAL A 733 -18.22 18.68 13.34
N GLY A 734 -18.04 18.97 12.06
CA GLY A 734 -18.86 18.49 10.96
C GLY A 734 -18.44 17.11 10.46
N LEU A 735 -18.76 16.07 11.25
CA LEU A 735 -18.45 14.70 10.86
C LEU A 735 -19.32 14.22 9.69
N PHE A 736 -18.68 13.62 8.69
CA PHE A 736 -19.31 13.16 7.46
C PHE A 736 -19.96 11.77 7.62
N PRO A 737 -20.96 11.44 6.78
CA PRO A 737 -21.47 10.08 6.68
C PRO A 737 -20.38 9.08 6.25
N GLU A 738 -20.52 7.83 6.69
CA GLU A 738 -19.59 6.71 6.38
C GLU A 738 -19.31 6.59 4.88
N SER A 739 -20.27 6.89 4.01
CA SER A 739 -20.12 6.85 2.55
C SER A 739 -19.09 7.83 1.97
N LEU A 740 -18.89 9.01 2.60
CA LEU A 740 -18.16 10.13 2.00
C LEU A 740 -16.64 9.97 2.14
N GLY A 741 -16.20 9.19 3.15
CA GLY A 741 -14.78 8.89 3.33
C GLY A 741 -14.18 8.03 2.22
N TYR A 742 -15.03 7.25 1.52
CA TYR A 742 -14.63 6.37 0.42
C TYR A 742 -14.31 7.12 -0.89
N GLU A 743 -15.02 8.20 -1.18
CA GLU A 743 -14.95 8.89 -2.49
C GLU A 743 -13.83 9.93 -2.57
N LEU A 744 -13.26 10.35 -1.43
CA LEU A 744 -12.38 11.50 -1.33
C LEU A 744 -10.92 11.16 -1.04
N ASP A 745 -10.53 9.89 -1.23
CA ASP A 745 -9.15 9.40 -1.11
C ASP A 745 -8.47 9.82 0.21
N LEU A 746 -9.21 9.75 1.32
CA LEU A 746 -8.74 10.09 2.67
C LEU A 746 -7.82 9.01 3.28
N GLN A 747 -7.17 8.21 2.42
CA GLN A 747 -6.33 7.05 2.76
C GLN A 747 -4.83 7.40 2.91
N GLN A 748 -4.45 8.65 2.70
CA GLN A 748 -3.06 9.12 2.84
C GLN A 748 -2.68 9.21 4.33
N ASP A 749 -1.47 8.86 4.73
CA ASP A 749 -1.04 9.06 6.12
C ASP A 749 -0.45 10.46 6.35
N GLY A 750 -0.40 10.87 7.62
CA GLY A 750 0.35 12.06 8.04
C GLY A 750 -0.40 13.41 7.97
N PRO A 751 0.34 14.52 8.15
CA PRO A 751 -0.22 15.87 8.34
C PRO A 751 -1.09 16.37 7.18
N ASP A 752 -0.78 15.96 5.94
CA ASP A 752 -1.50 16.40 4.75
C ASP A 752 -2.92 15.82 4.67
N ARG A 753 -3.13 14.56 5.12
CA ARG A 753 -4.48 14.00 5.26
C ARG A 753 -5.32 14.82 6.22
N ILE A 754 -4.76 15.13 7.38
CA ILE A 754 -5.48 15.84 8.44
C ILE A 754 -5.82 17.27 8.01
N ARG A 755 -4.91 17.92 7.29
CA ARG A 755 -5.16 19.21 6.64
C ARG A 755 -6.31 19.14 5.62
N ASN A 756 -6.33 18.11 4.78
CA ASN A 756 -7.41 17.92 3.80
C ASN A 756 -8.76 17.65 4.48
N LEU A 757 -8.76 16.85 5.55
CA LEU A 757 -9.94 16.60 6.38
C LEU A 757 -10.49 17.90 6.99
N LEU A 758 -9.60 18.75 7.52
CA LEU A 758 -9.98 20.04 8.06
C LEU A 758 -10.56 20.96 6.99
N ASP A 759 -9.91 21.07 5.84
CA ASP A 759 -10.40 21.90 4.74
C ASP A 759 -11.77 21.43 4.23
N MET A 760 -12.03 20.12 4.26
CA MET A 760 -13.33 19.55 3.96
C MET A 760 -14.38 19.86 5.04
N ASP A 761 -14.04 19.71 6.32
CA ASP A 761 -14.96 20.00 7.44
C ASP A 761 -15.45 21.45 7.36
N LEU A 762 -14.53 22.38 7.09
CA LEU A 762 -14.84 23.79 6.88
C LEU A 762 -15.70 24.03 5.63
N ALA A 763 -15.44 23.33 4.53
CA ALA A 763 -16.26 23.42 3.33
C ALA A 763 -17.70 22.91 3.58
N PHE A 764 -17.84 21.83 4.34
CA PHE A 764 -19.14 21.29 4.74
C PHE A 764 -19.89 22.24 5.67
N LYS A 765 -19.17 22.84 6.63
CA LYS A 765 -19.70 23.91 7.50
C LYS A 765 -20.28 25.07 6.71
N ALA A 766 -19.55 25.55 5.70
CA ALA A 766 -19.96 26.69 4.89
C ALA A 766 -21.21 26.40 4.04
N LYS A 767 -21.32 25.17 3.52
CA LYS A 767 -22.35 24.81 2.55
C LYS A 767 -23.62 24.22 3.16
N PHE A 768 -23.49 23.48 4.26
CA PHE A 768 -24.61 22.88 4.99
C PHE A 768 -24.56 23.32 6.46
N PRO A 769 -24.79 24.61 6.74
CA PRO A 769 -24.77 25.11 8.10
C PRO A 769 -25.75 24.36 9.01
N ASP A 770 -26.85 23.85 8.44
CA ASP A 770 -27.88 23.10 9.16
C ASP A 770 -27.51 21.65 9.41
N LEU A 771 -26.54 21.08 8.69
CA LEU A 771 -26.03 19.71 8.92
C LEU A 771 -24.66 19.71 9.60
N HIS A 772 -24.07 20.87 9.84
CA HIS A 772 -22.80 21.04 10.52
C HIS A 772 -22.92 20.95 12.05
N GLY A 773 -21.84 20.51 12.71
CA GLY A 773 -21.82 20.32 14.17
C GLY A 773 -22.65 19.13 14.63
N GLN A 774 -22.70 18.09 13.80
CA GLN A 774 -23.25 16.77 14.14
C GLN A 774 -22.57 16.17 15.37
N MET A 775 -21.29 16.44 15.50
CA MET A 775 -20.56 16.36 16.75
C MET A 775 -20.19 17.77 17.19
N TYR A 776 -20.02 18.01 18.48
CA TYR A 776 -19.53 19.27 18.99
C TYR A 776 -18.62 19.05 20.18
N MET A 777 -17.73 20.00 20.42
CA MET A 777 -16.90 20.10 21.61
C MET A 777 -17.39 21.24 22.48
N LEU A 778 -17.74 20.93 23.72
CA LEU A 778 -18.06 21.88 24.78
C LEU A 778 -16.79 22.15 25.59
N ILE A 779 -16.41 23.42 25.70
CA ILE A 779 -15.31 23.88 26.55
C ILE A 779 -15.89 24.75 27.65
N ILE A 780 -15.71 24.31 28.89
CA ILE A 780 -16.27 24.94 30.09
C ILE A 780 -15.18 25.17 31.13
N ARG A 781 -15.32 26.23 31.91
CA ARG A 781 -14.42 26.56 33.01
C ARG A 781 -15.17 26.66 34.33
N LYS A 782 -14.62 26.06 35.37
CA LYS A 782 -15.14 26.16 36.74
C LYS A 782 -14.86 27.55 37.32
N ILE A 783 -15.89 28.18 37.91
CA ILE A 783 -15.77 29.48 38.58
C ILE A 783 -15.20 29.33 39.99
#